data_AF-A0A2V8FC40-F1
#
_entry.id   AF-A0A2V8FC40-F1
#
_cell.length_a   1.000
_cell.length_b   1.000
_cell.length_c   1.000
_cell.angle_alpha   90.00
_cell.angle_beta   90.00
_cell.angle_gamma   90.00
#
_symmetry.space_group_name_H-M   'P 1'
#
loop_
_entity.id
_entity.type
_entity.pdbx_description
1 polymer ?
#
loop_
_entity_poly.entity_id
_entity_poly.type
_entity_poly.pdbx_seq_one_letter_code
_entity_poly.pdbx_strand_id
1 'polypeptide(L)'
;MSRSLPLAIVMSLLAVDADAGVRRIWAVSDGEKVDRDARDHPASTRNSAWDGRVVRVSGARNEVVAFQVIVEADDHGVDQLSLRLPGLNSVRDRITYRPPAGDPTDYVNRPIEIFAVHYMHVALPSHASWVYEPGSAAAPANPTGWKPVQLVPENARNGRGGLPIAVRANQNQAIWIEIYIDHARTQGLYRGTIDIQADTARRTLPIELEVFDFTLPDENSMHAMLFYASDQPERYQGRNLDPAYHRLAHRHRVELVHDYNEQRLAAVMGRFSGADFTREHGYEGPGAGVGNVIAPRSFYGPGPDFEDRPTAWARSDAWMTFLREKVPHAITFLYMPDEPRAREYPHILKLAENVRSNPGPGRALPIFVTSAYVDALAPAIDIWCSGPKGFRLDRVATERARGREYWFYNSGRPAGGAITIDAPATDARATIWAAFKHDVRVYFYWHAVHWRHNSQKRGERDQNVWANSITFDNRGQPDKPIADQGYIHGDGALIYPGEDRLHPEEDRGLPGPIATIQLANFRRGLQDHQYLTLARRLGLHSVVSEVLTTIVPRVFSDAGERVSFPEAGDPYEAARLKLAHAIEVAARSGQPERLTMPVLFDTPEADSILSAMQIFPGDNPWHEDISNRPVHPNSPAIIRSIGADTPLGYNLDMNFVLVPPDQPTMPVRVTMYPAESDQGPFPIPPNAPIENWPLARNEDRRALPGPGMTLERFQRVGTGDRHLIVVDPLNQRLHEFWQARRTDAGWEASQASTFDLASNTLRPERWTSSDAAGLPIFPAIVRYDEVARGRVAHAMRVTVRRTRREYVYPARHFASSQTDPNLPRMGERLRLRNDFDTSQFPPHARAILEGLKRHGMFVADNGGDWLMSIAPDRRLRGLETLARVKGADFEVIVPTGPDEGPRGRIFPPLRRFFQ
;
A
#
# COMPACT_ATOMS: atom_id res chain seq x y z
N MET A 1 72.90 51.57 -49.91
CA MET A 1 72.67 51.05 -48.55
C MET A 1 71.22 51.33 -48.18
N SER A 2 70.46 50.25 -48.00
CA SER A 2 69.01 50.19 -47.81
C SER A 2 68.55 50.84 -46.50
N ARG A 3 67.46 51.61 -46.53
CA ARG A 3 66.63 51.91 -45.35
C ARG A 3 65.17 51.55 -45.67
N SER A 4 64.75 50.42 -45.12
CA SER A 4 63.42 49.85 -45.21
C SER A 4 62.48 50.50 -44.19
N LEU A 5 61.25 50.82 -44.61
CA LEU A 5 60.10 51.08 -43.74
C LEU A 5 59.76 49.84 -42.89
N PRO A 6 59.11 50.03 -41.73
CA PRO A 6 58.12 49.07 -41.27
C PRO A 6 56.76 49.71 -40.95
N LEU A 7 55.79 49.29 -41.77
CA LEU A 7 54.47 48.77 -41.44
C LEU A 7 53.94 48.92 -39.99
N ALA A 8 52.76 49.54 -39.89
CA ALA A 8 51.93 49.58 -38.69
C ALA A 8 51.39 48.19 -38.32
N ILE A 9 51.47 47.84 -37.03
CA ILE A 9 50.67 46.78 -36.42
C ILE A 9 49.73 47.47 -35.42
N VAL A 10 48.47 47.59 -35.80
CA VAL A 10 47.38 47.90 -34.87
C VAL A 10 47.16 46.64 -34.05
N MET A 11 47.63 46.63 -32.80
CA MET A 11 47.20 45.64 -31.81
C MET A 11 45.78 46.02 -31.37
N SER A 12 44.79 45.33 -31.94
CA SER A 12 43.47 45.23 -31.34
C SER A 12 43.61 44.51 -30.00
N LEU A 13 43.65 45.26 -28.90
CA LEU A 13 43.35 44.75 -27.56
C LEU A 13 41.86 44.39 -27.53
N LEU A 14 41.51 43.20 -28.02
CA LEU A 14 40.34 42.50 -27.54
C LEU A 14 40.67 42.12 -26.10
N ALA A 15 40.22 42.93 -25.15
CA ALA A 15 39.97 42.45 -23.80
C ALA A 15 38.94 41.33 -23.96
N VAL A 16 39.43 40.09 -23.98
CA VAL A 16 38.60 38.94 -23.63
C VAL A 16 38.34 39.13 -22.15
N ASP A 17 37.20 39.75 -21.82
CA ASP A 17 36.74 39.82 -20.44
C ASP A 17 36.78 38.40 -19.87
N ALA A 18 37.34 38.28 -18.67
CA ALA A 18 37.57 37.02 -18.01
C ALA A 18 36.23 36.32 -17.76
N ASP A 19 35.89 35.40 -18.67
CA ASP A 19 34.94 34.31 -18.50
C ASP A 19 35.18 33.63 -17.13
N ALA A 20 34.23 33.75 -16.19
CA ALA A 20 33.48 32.61 -15.66
C ALA A 20 32.80 32.93 -14.31
N GLY A 21 31.59 33.51 -14.36
CA GLY A 21 30.72 33.83 -13.21
C GLY A 21 30.29 32.67 -12.29
N VAL A 22 30.85 31.48 -12.48
CA VAL A 22 30.55 30.25 -11.75
C VAL A 22 31.76 29.79 -10.95
N ARG A 23 31.66 29.92 -9.62
CA ARG A 23 32.62 29.41 -8.64
C ARG A 23 32.68 27.89 -8.65
N ARG A 24 31.52 27.22 -8.58
CA ARG A 24 31.44 25.77 -8.42
C ARG A 24 30.12 25.23 -8.96
N ILE A 25 30.16 23.98 -9.41
CA ILE A 25 28.95 23.20 -9.73
C ILE A 25 29.05 21.85 -9.00
N TRP A 26 27.96 21.43 -8.37
CA TRP A 26 27.83 20.13 -7.71
C TRP A 26 26.38 19.67 -7.76
N ALA A 27 26.12 18.44 -7.32
CA ALA A 27 24.77 17.88 -7.29
C ALA A 27 24.41 17.32 -5.92
N VAL A 28 23.11 17.20 -5.65
CA VAL A 28 22.59 16.66 -4.40
C VAL A 28 21.23 16.01 -4.62
N SER A 29 20.83 15.11 -3.72
CA SER A 29 19.53 14.46 -3.78
C SER A 29 18.36 15.45 -3.62
N ASP A 30 17.18 15.01 -3.98
CA ASP A 30 15.90 15.72 -3.81
C ASP A 30 15.49 15.90 -2.33
N GLY A 31 16.16 15.20 -1.40
CA GLY A 31 15.93 15.31 0.04
C GLY A 31 16.62 16.49 0.74
N GLU A 32 17.46 17.25 0.04
CA GLU A 32 18.23 18.35 0.63
C GLU A 32 17.65 19.73 0.29
N LYS A 33 17.66 20.65 1.26
CA LYS A 33 17.38 22.07 1.03
C LYS A 33 18.70 22.85 1.11
N VAL A 34 19.19 23.29 -0.05
CA VAL A 34 20.36 24.17 -0.12
C VAL A 34 19.89 25.61 -0.14
N ASP A 35 20.09 26.33 0.98
CA ASP A 35 19.77 27.76 1.08
C ASP A 35 20.50 28.55 -0.02
N ARG A 36 19.87 29.64 -0.48
CA ARG A 36 20.42 30.49 -1.56
C ARG A 36 21.82 31.01 -1.25
N ASP A 37 22.07 31.33 0.01
CA ASP A 37 23.30 32.01 0.42
C ASP A 37 24.34 31.04 1.05
N ALA A 38 24.10 29.71 0.98
CA ALA A 38 24.95 28.69 1.62
C ALA A 38 26.14 28.25 0.74
N ARG A 39 27.34 28.78 0.98
CA ARG A 39 28.51 28.53 0.10
C ARG A 39 29.43 27.36 0.48
N ASP A 40 29.30 26.85 1.70
CA ASP A 40 30.13 25.74 2.22
C ASP A 40 29.23 24.59 2.70
N HIS A 41 28.25 24.22 1.88
CA HIS A 41 27.30 23.18 2.23
C HIS A 41 28.02 21.82 2.37
N PRO A 42 27.81 21.05 3.46
CA PRO A 42 28.52 19.78 3.68
C PRO A 42 28.34 18.76 2.55
N ALA A 43 27.13 18.69 1.98
CA ALA A 43 26.81 17.78 0.87
C ALA A 43 27.54 18.12 -0.45
N SER A 44 28.20 19.28 -0.55
CA SER A 44 28.82 19.73 -1.80
C SER A 44 30.00 18.86 -2.23
N THR A 45 30.71 18.26 -1.28
CA THR A 45 31.89 17.42 -1.54
C THR A 45 31.49 16.04 -2.02
N ARG A 46 30.59 15.37 -1.28
CA ARG A 46 30.00 14.06 -1.59
C ARG A 46 28.66 13.91 -0.87
N ASN A 47 27.74 13.18 -1.49
CA ASN A 47 26.45 12.75 -0.94
C ASN A 47 25.93 11.52 -1.72
N SER A 48 24.71 11.06 -1.45
CA SER A 48 24.14 9.88 -2.14
C SER A 48 24.00 10.07 -3.66
N ALA A 49 23.80 11.30 -4.13
CA ALA A 49 23.61 11.64 -5.53
C ALA A 49 24.89 12.15 -6.23
N TRP A 50 25.99 12.36 -5.49
CA TRP A 50 27.18 13.03 -6.00
C TRP A 50 28.48 12.48 -5.40
N ASP A 51 29.38 12.02 -6.26
CA ASP A 51 30.69 11.48 -5.84
C ASP A 51 31.86 12.48 -5.94
N GLY A 52 31.55 13.74 -6.26
CA GLY A 52 32.52 14.80 -6.56
C GLY A 52 32.75 15.03 -8.06
N ARG A 53 32.24 14.14 -8.92
CA ARG A 53 32.43 14.23 -10.38
C ARG A 53 31.19 13.82 -11.19
N VAL A 54 30.49 12.78 -10.76
CA VAL A 54 29.36 12.17 -11.47
C VAL A 54 28.11 12.26 -10.61
N VAL A 55 27.00 12.66 -11.22
CA VAL A 55 25.67 12.55 -10.63
C VAL A 55 25.21 11.10 -10.71
N ARG A 56 24.84 10.49 -9.59
CA ARG A 56 24.32 9.12 -9.55
C ARG A 56 22.93 9.10 -8.95
N VAL A 57 21.96 8.59 -9.70
CA VAL A 57 20.60 8.38 -9.21
C VAL A 57 20.16 6.96 -9.55
N SER A 58 19.17 6.45 -8.81
CA SER A 58 18.63 5.12 -9.04
C SER A 58 17.13 5.10 -8.78
N GLY A 59 16.42 4.24 -9.49
CA GLY A 59 14.97 4.09 -9.33
C GLY A 59 14.41 2.86 -10.03
N ALA A 60 13.22 2.46 -9.59
CA ALA A 60 12.45 1.39 -10.22
C ALA A 60 11.65 1.93 -11.41
N ARG A 61 11.13 1.02 -12.25
CA ARG A 61 10.11 1.40 -13.25
C ARG A 61 8.86 1.89 -12.55
N ASN A 62 8.12 2.75 -13.25
CA ASN A 62 6.94 3.47 -12.77
C ASN A 62 7.21 4.42 -11.59
N GLU A 63 8.39 5.01 -11.55
CA GLU A 63 8.79 5.95 -10.50
C GLU A 63 9.35 7.26 -11.08
N VAL A 64 9.11 8.36 -10.35
CA VAL A 64 9.78 9.65 -10.59
C VAL A 64 10.94 9.77 -9.61
N VAL A 65 12.16 9.89 -10.15
CA VAL A 65 13.37 10.19 -9.36
C VAL A 65 13.80 11.63 -9.61
N ALA A 66 14.39 12.28 -8.61
CA ALA A 66 14.80 13.67 -8.74
C ALA A 66 16.14 13.93 -8.06
N PHE A 67 16.81 14.97 -8.51
CA PHE A 67 18.03 15.50 -7.93
C PHE A 67 18.18 16.99 -8.28
N GLN A 68 19.13 17.65 -7.64
CA GLN A 68 19.43 19.07 -7.84
C GLN A 68 20.84 19.23 -8.36
N VAL A 69 21.03 20.11 -9.34
CA VAL A 69 22.33 20.67 -9.71
C VAL A 69 22.43 22.06 -9.10
N ILE A 70 23.43 22.26 -8.25
CA ILE A 70 23.69 23.54 -7.59
C ILE A 70 24.77 24.27 -8.38
N VAL A 71 24.44 25.47 -8.85
CA VAL A 71 25.37 26.40 -9.47
C VAL A 71 25.67 27.50 -8.46
N GLU A 72 26.92 27.54 -7.97
CA GLU A 72 27.41 28.59 -7.08
C GLU A 72 28.04 29.69 -7.93
N ALA A 73 27.46 30.89 -7.89
CA ALA A 73 28.05 32.05 -8.53
C ALA A 73 29.28 32.54 -7.75
N ASP A 74 30.27 33.06 -8.47
CA ASP A 74 31.40 33.79 -7.88
C ASP A 74 31.00 35.22 -7.46
N ASP A 75 31.96 36.10 -7.23
CA ASP A 75 31.72 37.49 -6.84
C ASP A 75 31.24 38.39 -7.99
N HIS A 76 31.20 37.91 -9.24
CA HIS A 76 30.64 38.61 -10.39
C HIS A 76 29.16 38.25 -10.63
N GLY A 77 28.77 37.00 -10.41
CA GLY A 77 27.43 36.53 -10.76
C GLY A 77 27.35 35.91 -12.16
N VAL A 78 26.19 35.38 -12.52
CA VAL A 78 25.88 34.82 -13.84
C VAL A 78 24.66 35.56 -14.39
N ASP A 79 24.77 36.19 -15.55
CA ASP A 79 23.65 36.92 -16.14
C ASP A 79 22.64 35.99 -16.80
N GLN A 80 23.12 34.92 -17.44
CA GLN A 80 22.33 33.96 -18.20
C GLN A 80 22.74 32.52 -17.88
N LEU A 81 22.08 31.91 -16.88
CA LEU A 81 22.23 30.49 -16.55
C LEU A 81 21.14 29.66 -17.23
N SER A 82 21.53 28.65 -17.99
CA SER A 82 20.65 27.60 -18.53
C SER A 82 21.23 26.22 -18.28
N LEU A 83 20.37 25.23 -18.15
CA LEU A 83 20.75 23.83 -17.99
C LEU A 83 19.88 22.95 -18.88
N ARG A 84 20.46 21.90 -19.47
CA ARG A 84 19.74 20.88 -20.23
C ARG A 84 20.26 19.48 -19.91
N LEU A 85 19.38 18.49 -19.95
CA LEU A 85 19.75 17.07 -19.98
C LEU A 85 19.15 16.46 -21.26
N PRO A 86 19.86 16.44 -22.41
CA PRO A 86 19.28 16.04 -23.69
C PRO A 86 18.72 14.61 -23.71
N GLY A 87 19.29 13.72 -22.90
CA GLY A 87 18.78 12.38 -22.70
C GLY A 87 19.75 11.49 -21.93
N LEU A 88 19.28 10.30 -21.61
CA LEU A 88 20.02 9.22 -20.95
C LEU A 88 19.97 7.98 -21.84
N ASN A 89 21.11 7.40 -22.15
CA ASN A 89 21.22 6.26 -23.07
C ASN A 89 21.73 5.03 -22.32
N SER A 90 21.09 3.89 -22.54
CA SER A 90 21.64 2.56 -22.22
C SER A 90 22.12 1.89 -23.51
N VAL A 91 22.58 0.64 -23.42
CA VAL A 91 22.97 -0.15 -24.60
C VAL A 91 21.79 -0.45 -25.53
N ARG A 92 20.56 -0.50 -24.99
CA ARG A 92 19.37 -0.98 -25.72
C ARG A 92 18.17 -0.01 -25.69
N ASP A 93 18.27 1.09 -24.96
CA ASP A 93 17.13 1.96 -24.65
C ASP A 93 17.59 3.41 -24.42
N ARG A 94 16.65 4.37 -24.46
CA ARG A 94 16.93 5.80 -24.28
C ARG A 94 15.76 6.54 -23.65
N ILE A 95 16.07 7.37 -22.64
CA ILE A 95 15.17 8.39 -22.11
C ILE A 95 15.54 9.72 -22.75
N THR A 96 14.60 10.38 -23.42
CA THR A 96 14.87 11.59 -24.20
C THR A 96 14.16 12.79 -23.56
N TYR A 97 14.86 13.91 -23.45
CA TYR A 97 14.25 15.16 -23.00
C TYR A 97 13.40 15.78 -24.11
N ARG A 98 12.31 16.42 -23.69
CA ARG A 98 11.45 17.24 -24.53
C ARG A 98 11.08 18.51 -23.76
N PRO A 99 11.19 19.70 -24.38
CA PRO A 99 10.79 20.94 -23.72
C PRO A 99 9.29 20.93 -23.37
N PRO A 100 8.88 21.60 -22.27
CA PRO A 100 7.49 21.69 -21.88
C PRO A 100 6.65 22.47 -22.92
N ALA A 101 5.39 22.06 -23.06
CA ALA A 101 4.37 22.84 -23.75
C ALA A 101 3.89 24.02 -22.87
N GLY A 102 2.87 24.75 -23.32
CA GLY A 102 2.29 25.84 -22.51
C GLY A 102 1.80 25.36 -21.14
N ASP A 103 0.99 24.30 -21.10
CA ASP A 103 0.57 23.67 -19.85
C ASP A 103 1.74 22.86 -19.25
N PRO A 104 2.25 23.21 -18.06
CA PRO A 104 3.37 22.49 -17.43
C PRO A 104 3.02 21.06 -17.00
N THR A 105 1.73 20.70 -16.99
CA THR A 105 1.22 19.38 -16.59
C THR A 105 0.88 18.46 -17.77
N ASP A 106 1.23 18.85 -19.00
CA ASP A 106 1.29 17.92 -20.12
C ASP A 106 2.58 17.09 -20.02
N TYR A 107 2.44 15.85 -19.60
CA TYR A 107 3.55 14.94 -19.35
C TYR A 107 3.84 14.00 -20.53
N VAL A 108 3.04 14.05 -21.60
CA VAL A 108 3.13 13.07 -22.69
C VAL A 108 4.44 13.19 -23.45
N ASN A 109 5.18 12.08 -23.51
CA ASN A 109 6.53 12.00 -24.06
C ASN A 109 7.51 13.00 -23.42
N ARG A 110 7.32 13.32 -22.13
CA ARG A 110 8.15 14.26 -21.38
C ARG A 110 8.67 13.60 -20.09
N PRO A 111 9.54 12.57 -20.20
CA PRO A 111 10.06 11.85 -19.05
C PRO A 111 11.14 12.62 -18.27
N ILE A 112 11.69 13.70 -18.82
CA ILE A 112 12.69 14.56 -18.14
C ILE A 112 12.09 15.96 -18.01
N GLU A 113 12.03 16.47 -16.79
CA GLU A 113 11.50 17.79 -16.46
C GLU A 113 12.56 18.61 -15.72
N ILE A 114 12.71 19.89 -16.09
CA ILE A 114 13.74 20.79 -15.55
C ILE A 114 13.05 22.01 -14.94
N PHE A 115 13.47 22.35 -13.73
CA PHE A 115 12.90 23.45 -12.96
C PHE A 115 13.98 24.32 -12.34
N ALA A 116 13.82 25.65 -12.42
CA ALA A 116 14.56 26.55 -11.56
C ALA A 116 13.90 26.57 -10.17
N VAL A 117 14.70 26.36 -9.12
CA VAL A 117 14.19 26.45 -7.75
C VAL A 117 14.05 27.92 -7.36
N HIS A 118 12.85 28.31 -6.94
CA HIS A 118 12.60 29.65 -6.39
C HIS A 118 12.87 29.67 -4.87
N TYR A 119 13.41 30.79 -4.40
CA TYR A 119 13.80 30.99 -3.01
C TYR A 119 12.92 32.04 -2.33
N MET A 120 12.42 31.73 -1.14
CA MET A 120 11.63 32.64 -0.33
C MET A 120 12.38 33.02 0.95
N HIS A 121 12.23 34.27 1.38
CA HIS A 121 12.85 34.73 2.62
C HIS A 121 12.01 34.34 3.84
N VAL A 122 12.64 33.68 4.79
CA VAL A 122 12.11 33.38 6.12
C VAL A 122 12.86 34.24 7.13
N ALA A 123 12.26 35.35 7.53
CA ALA A 123 12.89 36.31 8.44
C ALA A 123 12.89 35.84 9.90
N LEU A 124 11.88 35.07 10.29
CA LEU A 124 11.70 34.50 11.63
C LEU A 124 11.24 33.04 11.47
N PRO A 125 11.54 32.15 12.42
CA PRO A 125 10.99 30.80 12.41
C PRO A 125 9.46 30.81 12.49
N SER A 126 8.81 29.77 11.96
CA SER A 126 7.39 29.50 12.22
C SER A 126 7.12 29.46 13.73
N HIS A 127 5.98 30.01 14.13
CA HIS A 127 5.53 30.05 15.52
C HIS A 127 4.20 29.31 15.65
N ALA A 128 4.27 27.98 15.83
CA ALA A 128 3.10 27.12 15.98
C ALA A 128 3.49 25.79 16.64
N SER A 129 3.17 25.63 17.93
CA SER A 129 3.56 24.45 18.72
C SER A 129 3.04 23.13 18.16
N TRP A 130 1.94 23.14 17.40
CA TRP A 130 1.42 21.95 16.72
C TRP A 130 2.26 21.52 15.51
N VAL A 131 3.08 22.41 14.93
CA VAL A 131 4.06 22.09 13.87
C VAL A 131 5.40 21.73 14.49
N TYR A 132 5.98 22.63 15.27
CA TYR A 132 7.14 22.42 16.12
C TYR A 132 7.20 23.53 17.17
N GLU A 133 7.76 23.25 18.35
CA GLU A 133 7.90 24.26 19.38
C GLU A 133 9.17 25.11 19.11
N PRO A 134 9.08 26.44 18.92
CA PRO A 134 10.25 27.28 18.68
C PRO A 134 11.28 27.16 19.81
N GLY A 135 12.56 26.99 19.45
CA GLY A 135 13.65 26.85 20.43
C GLY A 135 13.70 25.49 21.15
N SER A 136 12.77 24.57 20.89
CA SER A 136 12.84 23.20 21.43
C SER A 136 13.94 22.38 20.76
N ALA A 137 14.31 21.26 21.38
CA ALA A 137 15.28 20.32 20.82
C ALA A 137 14.78 19.59 19.54
N ALA A 138 13.50 19.73 19.21
CA ALA A 138 12.89 19.23 17.97
C ALA A 138 12.76 20.29 16.87
N ALA A 139 12.99 21.58 17.18
CA ALA A 139 12.92 22.65 16.19
C ALA A 139 13.96 22.44 15.07
N PRO A 140 13.68 22.86 13.82
CA PRO A 140 14.68 22.85 12.76
C PRO A 140 15.92 23.64 13.18
N ALA A 141 17.12 23.13 12.85
CA ALA A 141 18.37 23.76 13.26
C ALA A 141 18.60 25.14 12.62
N ASN A 142 18.22 25.30 11.34
CA ASN A 142 18.42 26.52 10.56
C ASN A 142 17.09 26.97 9.90
N PRO A 143 16.12 27.49 10.66
CA PRO A 143 14.78 27.77 10.14
C PRO A 143 14.71 29.08 9.31
N THR A 144 15.64 30.01 9.50
CA THR A 144 15.63 31.33 8.83
C THR A 144 16.52 31.40 7.59
N GLY A 145 16.37 32.45 6.78
CA GLY A 145 17.17 32.73 5.59
C GLY A 145 16.39 32.56 4.29
N TRP A 146 17.10 32.51 3.16
CA TRP A 146 16.50 32.34 1.83
C TRP A 146 16.36 30.86 1.49
N LYS A 147 15.17 30.31 1.74
CA LYS A 147 14.85 28.89 1.66
C LYS A 147 14.36 28.50 0.26
N PRO A 148 14.80 27.34 -0.29
CA PRO A 148 14.28 26.83 -1.56
C PRO A 148 12.86 26.26 -1.38
N VAL A 149 11.94 26.56 -2.30
CA VAL A 149 10.51 26.19 -2.16
C VAL A 149 9.91 25.67 -3.46
N GLN A 150 9.68 26.53 -4.46
CA GLN A 150 8.91 26.19 -5.66
C GLN A 150 9.79 25.65 -6.77
N LEU A 151 9.27 24.67 -7.51
CA LEU A 151 9.90 24.05 -8.67
C LEU A 151 9.36 24.73 -9.93
N VAL A 152 9.94 25.87 -10.33
CA VAL A 152 9.43 26.69 -11.44
C VAL A 152 9.86 26.09 -12.79
N PRO A 153 8.94 25.68 -13.67
CA PRO A 153 9.29 25.09 -14.96
C PRO A 153 10.15 26.01 -15.82
N GLU A 154 11.07 25.41 -16.59
CA GLU A 154 12.05 26.15 -17.41
C GLU A 154 11.44 27.10 -18.46
N ASN A 155 10.18 26.90 -18.86
CA ASN A 155 9.46 27.76 -19.80
C ASN A 155 8.66 28.89 -19.14
N ALA A 156 8.80 29.11 -17.83
CA ALA A 156 8.23 30.28 -17.17
C ALA A 156 8.76 31.59 -17.78
N ARG A 157 8.10 32.70 -17.46
CA ARG A 157 8.50 34.03 -17.92
C ARG A 157 9.94 34.37 -17.49
N ASN A 158 10.69 35.01 -18.38
CA ASN A 158 12.04 35.49 -18.09
C ASN A 158 12.03 36.44 -16.87
N GLY A 159 13.03 36.33 -15.99
CA GLY A 159 13.10 37.04 -14.71
C GLY A 159 12.17 36.49 -13.62
N ARG A 160 11.32 35.50 -13.95
CA ARG A 160 10.38 34.85 -13.03
C ARG A 160 10.61 33.32 -12.97
N GLY A 161 11.85 32.88 -13.16
CA GLY A 161 12.25 31.48 -13.03
C GLY A 161 12.33 30.70 -14.35
N GLY A 162 11.95 31.31 -15.48
CA GLY A 162 12.25 30.74 -16.80
C GLY A 162 13.76 30.69 -17.05
N LEU A 163 14.21 29.68 -17.81
CA LEU A 163 15.59 29.59 -18.26
C LEU A 163 15.75 30.30 -19.63
N PRO A 164 16.82 31.08 -19.86
CA PRO A 164 17.91 31.39 -18.93
C PRO A 164 17.50 32.29 -17.74
N ILE A 165 18.16 32.09 -16.59
CA ILE A 165 17.95 32.85 -15.34
C ILE A 165 19.23 33.56 -14.88
N ALA A 166 19.11 34.74 -14.27
CA ALA A 166 20.24 35.43 -13.65
C ALA A 166 20.49 34.95 -12.21
N VAL A 167 21.75 34.76 -11.85
CA VAL A 167 22.22 34.40 -10.51
C VAL A 167 23.13 35.52 -10.00
N ARG A 168 22.77 36.16 -8.89
CA ARG A 168 23.59 37.27 -8.37
C ARG A 168 24.90 36.76 -7.80
N ALA A 169 25.87 37.67 -7.70
CA ALA A 169 27.14 37.43 -7.04
C ALA A 169 26.97 36.74 -5.67
N ASN A 170 27.80 35.72 -5.44
CA ASN A 170 27.90 34.94 -4.22
C ASN A 170 26.62 34.18 -3.82
N GLN A 171 25.72 33.91 -4.77
CA GLN A 171 24.49 33.15 -4.55
C GLN A 171 24.54 31.77 -5.21
N ASN A 172 23.77 30.85 -4.65
CA ASN A 172 23.44 29.57 -5.25
C ASN A 172 22.18 29.70 -6.10
N GLN A 173 22.14 28.98 -7.21
CA GLN A 173 20.92 28.63 -7.91
C GLN A 173 20.83 27.11 -8.05
N ALA A 174 19.83 26.51 -7.40
CA ALA A 174 19.49 25.12 -7.61
C ALA A 174 18.64 24.97 -8.89
N ILE A 175 19.02 24.04 -9.74
CA ILE A 175 18.21 23.55 -10.85
C ILE A 175 17.79 22.12 -10.52
N TRP A 176 16.49 21.91 -10.37
CA TRP A 176 15.88 20.63 -10.05
C TRP A 176 15.56 19.86 -11.33
N ILE A 177 15.88 18.57 -11.36
CA ILE A 177 15.66 17.71 -12.51
C ILE A 177 14.87 16.49 -12.05
N GLU A 178 13.73 16.24 -12.68
CA GLU A 178 12.94 15.02 -12.48
C GLU A 178 13.09 14.09 -13.68
N ILE A 179 13.18 12.80 -13.42
CA ILE A 179 13.22 11.73 -14.41
C ILE A 179 12.15 10.72 -14.07
N TYR A 180 11.17 10.56 -14.95
CA TYR A 180 10.21 9.47 -14.90
C TYR A 180 10.73 8.26 -15.65
N ILE A 181 10.85 7.16 -14.92
CA ILE A 181 11.24 5.85 -15.44
C ILE A 181 9.93 5.12 -15.74
N ASP A 182 9.45 5.17 -16.97
CA ASP A 182 8.20 4.49 -17.31
C ASP A 182 8.31 2.95 -17.28
N HIS A 183 7.14 2.31 -17.34
CA HIS A 183 6.99 0.85 -17.32
C HIS A 183 7.79 0.11 -18.42
N ALA A 184 8.01 0.74 -19.57
CA ALA A 184 8.65 0.10 -20.72
C ALA A 184 10.18 0.18 -20.67
N ARG A 185 10.76 0.92 -19.72
CA ARG A 185 12.23 1.08 -19.61
C ARG A 185 12.92 -0.24 -19.29
N THR A 186 13.97 -0.54 -20.03
CA THR A 186 14.83 -1.69 -19.72
C THR A 186 15.64 -1.45 -18.44
N GLN A 187 15.85 -2.50 -17.64
CA GLN A 187 16.74 -2.43 -16.47
C GLN A 187 18.19 -2.13 -16.88
N GLY A 188 18.96 -1.59 -15.94
CA GLY A 188 20.40 -1.37 -16.08
C GLY A 188 20.81 0.10 -16.07
N LEU A 189 22.05 0.36 -16.49
CA LEU A 189 22.67 1.66 -16.36
C LEU A 189 22.45 2.53 -17.60
N TYR A 190 21.88 3.72 -17.39
CA TYR A 190 21.75 4.76 -18.39
C TYR A 190 22.76 5.88 -18.10
N ARG A 191 23.36 6.42 -19.15
CA ARG A 191 24.39 7.45 -19.08
C ARG A 191 23.99 8.66 -19.92
N GLY A 192 24.25 9.84 -19.40
CA GLY A 192 24.05 11.09 -20.12
C GLY A 192 24.98 12.19 -19.63
N THR A 193 24.75 13.38 -20.20
CA THR A 193 25.52 14.57 -19.87
C THR A 193 24.54 15.72 -19.64
N ILE A 194 24.70 16.40 -18.52
CA ILE A 194 24.01 17.64 -18.21
C ILE A 194 24.84 18.77 -18.81
N ASP A 195 24.25 19.50 -19.75
CA ASP A 195 24.83 20.69 -20.36
C ASP A 195 24.47 21.92 -19.53
N ILE A 196 25.47 22.69 -19.10
CA ILE A 196 25.29 23.89 -18.29
C ILE A 196 25.91 25.06 -19.04
N GLN A 197 25.08 26.03 -19.39
CA GLN A 197 25.49 27.28 -20.02
C GLN A 197 25.38 28.39 -18.99
N ALA A 198 26.51 29.02 -18.65
CA ALA A 198 26.57 30.20 -17.81
C ALA A 198 27.23 31.32 -18.61
N ASP A 199 26.44 32.29 -19.05
CA ASP A 199 26.85 33.35 -19.97
C ASP A 199 27.44 32.76 -21.25
N THR A 200 28.71 33.01 -21.55
CA THR A 200 29.45 32.42 -22.67
C THR A 200 30.11 31.08 -22.33
N ALA A 201 30.30 30.77 -21.04
CA ALA A 201 30.97 29.57 -20.58
C ALA A 201 30.05 28.33 -20.63
N ARG A 202 30.53 27.27 -21.29
CA ARG A 202 29.87 25.96 -21.31
C ARG A 202 30.59 24.98 -20.40
N ARG A 203 29.84 24.31 -19.53
CA ARG A 203 30.31 23.24 -18.64
C ARG A 203 29.42 22.01 -18.82
N THR A 204 29.95 20.85 -18.47
CA THR A 204 29.20 19.59 -18.53
C THR A 204 29.37 18.79 -17.26
N LEU A 205 28.31 18.09 -16.86
CA LEU A 205 28.33 17.13 -15.75
C LEU A 205 27.84 15.77 -16.22
N PRO A 206 28.62 14.69 -16.04
CA PRO A 206 28.15 13.34 -16.33
C PRO A 206 27.08 12.90 -15.32
N ILE A 207 26.09 12.15 -15.80
CA ILE A 207 25.04 11.52 -15.00
C ILE A 207 24.90 10.03 -15.32
N GLU A 208 24.69 9.25 -14.27
CA GLU A 208 24.35 7.84 -14.27
C GLU A 208 22.99 7.63 -13.61
N LEU A 209 22.07 6.95 -14.31
CA LEU A 209 20.81 6.47 -13.75
C LEU A 209 20.80 4.94 -13.77
N GLU A 210 20.73 4.31 -12.60
CA GLU A 210 20.48 2.88 -12.47
C GLU A 210 18.97 2.60 -12.43
N VAL A 211 18.47 1.82 -13.39
CA VAL A 211 17.09 1.35 -13.41
C VAL A 211 17.02 -0.08 -12.86
N PHE A 212 16.34 -0.27 -11.74
CA PHE A 212 16.20 -1.58 -11.09
C PHE A 212 15.31 -2.56 -11.89
N ASP A 213 15.48 -3.85 -11.62
CA ASP A 213 14.72 -4.94 -12.26
C ASP A 213 13.34 -5.21 -11.66
N PHE A 214 12.64 -4.16 -11.23
CA PHE A 214 11.25 -4.28 -10.81
C PHE A 214 10.49 -2.98 -11.09
N THR A 215 9.18 -3.07 -10.94
CA THR A 215 8.25 -1.99 -11.25
C THR A 215 7.42 -1.69 -10.00
N LEU A 216 7.28 -0.41 -9.66
CA LEU A 216 6.34 0.00 -8.61
C LEU A 216 4.90 -0.10 -9.13
N PRO A 217 3.93 -0.51 -8.27
CA PRO A 217 2.53 -0.57 -8.67
C PRO A 217 1.99 0.79 -9.13
N ASP A 218 1.01 0.77 -10.02
CA ASP A 218 0.30 1.99 -10.39
C ASP A 218 -0.54 2.50 -9.22
N GLU A 219 -1.18 1.60 -8.47
CA GLU A 219 -1.94 1.93 -7.27
C GLU A 219 -1.04 2.37 -6.11
N ASN A 220 -1.55 3.30 -5.33
CA ASN A 220 -0.93 3.68 -4.07
C ASN A 220 -1.14 2.58 -3.02
N SER A 221 -0.13 2.39 -2.16
CA SER A 221 -0.20 1.45 -1.03
C SER A 221 -0.69 2.10 0.27
N MET A 222 -0.86 3.43 0.26
CA MET A 222 -1.57 4.25 1.26
C MET A 222 -2.09 5.52 0.55
N HIS A 223 -3.12 6.19 1.08
CA HIS A 223 -3.70 7.36 0.41
C HIS A 223 -3.32 8.67 1.07
N ALA A 224 -2.92 9.65 0.26
CA ALA A 224 -2.66 11.00 0.70
C ALA A 224 -3.78 11.94 0.25
N MET A 225 -4.58 12.38 1.21
CA MET A 225 -5.70 13.27 1.02
C MET A 225 -5.26 14.71 1.21
N LEU A 226 -5.33 15.53 0.16
CA LEU A 226 -5.01 16.96 0.22
C LEU A 226 -6.28 17.77 -0.05
N PHE A 227 -6.75 18.56 0.91
CA PHE A 227 -7.91 19.41 0.65
C PHE A 227 -7.58 20.46 -0.41
N TYR A 228 -8.50 20.66 -1.35
CA TYR A 228 -8.34 21.52 -2.51
C TYR A 228 -9.60 22.34 -2.73
N ALA A 229 -9.41 23.64 -2.90
CA ALA A 229 -10.47 24.60 -3.14
C ALA A 229 -10.26 25.22 -4.52
N SER A 230 -11.09 24.82 -5.49
CA SER A 230 -10.98 25.23 -6.90
C SER A 230 -11.21 26.74 -7.13
N ASP A 231 -11.87 27.41 -6.18
CA ASP A 231 -12.03 28.87 -6.18
C ASP A 231 -10.69 29.60 -6.05
N GLN A 232 -9.65 28.96 -5.51
CA GLN A 232 -8.31 29.55 -5.36
C GLN A 232 -7.64 29.68 -6.75
N PRO A 233 -7.49 28.62 -7.56
CA PRO A 233 -7.12 28.74 -8.97
C PRO A 233 -7.96 29.71 -9.78
N GLU A 234 -9.29 29.69 -9.64
CA GLU A 234 -10.17 30.61 -10.36
C GLU A 234 -9.92 32.06 -9.98
N ARG A 235 -9.68 32.35 -8.69
CA ARG A 235 -9.38 33.70 -8.19
C ARG A 235 -8.02 34.21 -8.71
N TYR A 236 -6.98 33.38 -8.62
CA TYR A 236 -5.60 33.81 -8.92
C TYR A 236 -5.27 33.74 -10.42
N GLN A 237 -5.76 32.73 -11.14
CA GLN A 237 -5.47 32.54 -12.58
C GLN A 237 -6.64 32.95 -13.48
N GLY A 238 -7.79 33.30 -12.87
CA GLY A 238 -8.97 33.83 -13.54
C GLY A 238 -9.71 32.85 -14.43
N ARG A 239 -9.50 31.54 -14.21
CA ARG A 239 -10.20 30.43 -14.88
C ARG A 239 -10.07 29.15 -14.07
N ASN A 240 -11.00 28.22 -14.29
CA ASN A 240 -10.92 26.88 -13.71
C ASN A 240 -9.83 26.07 -14.43
N LEU A 241 -8.91 25.50 -13.66
CA LEU A 241 -7.79 24.70 -14.16
C LEU A 241 -7.74 23.32 -13.52
N ASP A 242 -8.86 22.84 -12.97
CA ASP A 242 -8.92 21.58 -12.23
C ASP A 242 -8.23 20.40 -12.94
N PRO A 243 -8.40 20.16 -14.26
CA PRO A 243 -7.69 19.06 -14.93
C PRO A 243 -6.17 19.12 -14.75
N ALA A 244 -5.56 20.32 -14.84
CA ALA A 244 -4.12 20.50 -14.65
C ALA A 244 -3.71 20.28 -13.19
N TYR A 245 -4.49 20.79 -12.22
CA TYR A 245 -4.21 20.58 -10.79
C TYR A 245 -4.32 19.11 -10.39
N HIS A 246 -5.32 18.41 -10.90
CA HIS A 246 -5.48 16.98 -10.67
C HIS A 246 -4.42 16.14 -11.40
N ARG A 247 -3.98 16.50 -12.61
CA ARG A 247 -2.82 15.84 -13.25
C ARG A 247 -1.55 16.00 -12.43
N LEU A 248 -1.27 17.21 -11.93
CA LEU A 248 -0.11 17.46 -11.06
C LEU A 248 -0.18 16.60 -9.79
N ALA A 249 -1.34 16.57 -9.14
CA ALA A 249 -1.55 15.79 -7.93
C ALA A 249 -1.36 14.28 -8.17
N HIS A 250 -1.95 13.76 -9.25
CA HIS A 250 -1.83 12.35 -9.63
C HIS A 250 -0.38 11.95 -9.93
N ARG A 251 0.37 12.84 -10.61
CA ARG A 251 1.81 12.69 -10.86
C ARG A 251 2.62 12.61 -9.56
N HIS A 252 2.12 13.24 -8.51
CA HIS A 252 2.69 13.22 -7.15
C HIS A 252 2.11 12.13 -6.25
N ARG A 253 1.27 11.23 -6.80
CA ARG A 253 0.60 10.15 -6.07
C ARG A 253 -0.29 10.67 -4.92
N VAL A 254 -0.75 11.91 -4.97
CA VAL A 254 -1.67 12.50 -3.99
C VAL A 254 -3.03 12.75 -4.62
N GLU A 255 -4.10 12.74 -3.81
CA GLU A 255 -5.45 13.04 -4.27
C GLU A 255 -5.88 14.41 -3.73
N LEU A 256 -6.18 15.33 -4.65
CA LEU A 256 -6.88 16.58 -4.31
C LEU A 256 -8.35 16.26 -4.06
N VAL A 257 -8.87 16.69 -2.91
CA VAL A 257 -10.24 16.37 -2.50
C VAL A 257 -11.00 17.60 -2.04
N HIS A 258 -12.32 17.52 -2.14
CA HIS A 258 -13.28 18.45 -1.57
C HIS A 258 -14.56 17.67 -1.24
N ASP A 259 -15.63 18.34 -0.80
CA ASP A 259 -16.92 17.69 -0.59
C ASP A 259 -17.58 17.29 -1.92
N TYR A 260 -18.10 16.07 -1.97
CA TYR A 260 -18.87 15.57 -3.10
C TYR A 260 -20.32 15.31 -2.74
N ASN A 261 -21.19 15.53 -3.72
CA ASN A 261 -22.50 14.90 -3.81
C ASN A 261 -22.58 14.12 -5.13
N GLU A 262 -23.68 13.43 -5.36
CA GLU A 262 -23.90 12.56 -6.52
C GLU A 262 -23.69 13.32 -7.83
N GLN A 263 -24.19 14.55 -7.92
CA GLN A 263 -24.04 15.39 -9.11
C GLN A 263 -22.60 15.82 -9.34
N ARG A 264 -21.90 16.30 -8.29
CA ARG A 264 -20.53 16.78 -8.38
C ARG A 264 -19.55 15.65 -8.70
N LEU A 265 -19.70 14.48 -8.07
CA LEU A 265 -18.83 13.32 -8.37
C LEU A 265 -19.08 12.81 -9.78
N ALA A 266 -20.35 12.70 -10.21
CA ALA A 266 -20.68 12.27 -11.57
C ALA A 266 -20.07 13.20 -12.64
N ALA A 267 -19.99 14.50 -12.37
CA ALA A 267 -19.38 15.48 -13.28
C ALA A 267 -17.86 15.30 -13.45
N VAL A 268 -17.20 14.60 -12.52
CA VAL A 268 -15.74 14.35 -12.55
C VAL A 268 -15.41 12.86 -12.52
N MET A 269 -16.32 12.01 -12.99
CA MET A 269 -16.18 10.55 -12.95
C MET A 269 -14.90 10.05 -13.63
N GLY A 270 -14.39 10.77 -14.63
CA GLY A 270 -13.12 10.47 -15.28
C GLY A 270 -11.92 10.41 -14.31
N ARG A 271 -11.94 11.21 -13.23
CA ARG A 271 -10.93 11.18 -12.16
C ARG A 271 -11.00 9.88 -11.35
N PHE A 272 -12.18 9.32 -11.15
CA PHE A 272 -12.39 8.11 -10.36
C PHE A 272 -12.29 6.82 -11.18
N SER A 273 -12.57 6.89 -12.49
CA SER A 273 -12.35 5.76 -13.41
C SER A 273 -10.91 5.68 -13.91
N GLY A 274 -10.13 6.75 -13.76
CA GLY A 274 -8.76 6.86 -14.29
C GLY A 274 -8.69 7.38 -15.73
N ALA A 275 -9.84 7.63 -16.38
CA ALA A 275 -9.89 8.14 -17.75
C ALA A 275 -9.24 9.52 -17.92
N ASP A 276 -9.26 10.36 -16.88
CA ASP A 276 -8.60 11.69 -16.89
C ASP A 276 -7.07 11.57 -16.78
N PHE A 277 -6.55 10.40 -16.40
CA PHE A 277 -5.13 10.13 -16.17
C PHE A 277 -4.54 9.23 -17.26
N THR A 278 -4.84 9.56 -18.51
CA THR A 278 -4.33 8.87 -19.70
C THR A 278 -3.59 9.81 -20.64
N ARG A 279 -2.89 9.23 -21.62
CA ARG A 279 -2.12 9.98 -22.62
C ARG A 279 -3.02 10.91 -23.44
N GLU A 280 -4.24 10.49 -23.74
CA GLU A 280 -5.24 11.27 -24.48
C GLU A 280 -5.60 12.58 -23.74
N HIS A 281 -5.47 12.58 -22.41
CA HIS A 281 -5.75 13.74 -21.55
C HIS A 281 -4.47 14.44 -21.06
N GLY A 282 -3.34 14.22 -21.73
CA GLY A 282 -2.06 14.88 -21.42
C GLY A 282 -1.31 14.25 -20.24
N TYR A 283 -1.69 13.04 -19.79
CA TYR A 283 -1.05 12.37 -18.66
C TYR A 283 -0.17 11.19 -19.06
N GLU A 284 1.06 11.20 -18.57
CA GLU A 284 1.98 10.07 -18.58
C GLU A 284 2.77 10.08 -17.27
N GLY A 285 2.65 9.02 -16.48
CA GLY A 285 3.28 8.97 -15.16
C GLY A 285 2.81 7.82 -14.29
N PRO A 286 3.28 7.77 -13.02
CA PRO A 286 2.77 6.86 -12.02
C PRO A 286 1.25 6.84 -11.96
N GLY A 287 0.64 5.66 -11.90
CA GLY A 287 -0.81 5.57 -11.80
C GLY A 287 -1.56 5.86 -13.11
N ALA A 288 -0.92 5.75 -14.26
CA ALA A 288 -1.59 5.94 -15.55
C ALA A 288 -2.81 5.01 -15.69
N GLY A 289 -3.98 5.58 -15.97
CA GLY A 289 -5.24 4.85 -16.06
C GLY A 289 -5.84 4.39 -14.73
N VAL A 290 -5.20 4.69 -13.58
CA VAL A 290 -5.74 4.40 -12.25
C VAL A 290 -6.49 5.62 -11.71
N GLY A 291 -7.72 5.41 -11.25
CA GLY A 291 -8.56 6.47 -10.71
C GLY A 291 -8.33 6.78 -9.23
N ASN A 292 -8.78 7.97 -8.83
CA ASN A 292 -8.90 8.40 -7.43
C ASN A 292 -9.87 7.50 -6.66
N VAL A 293 -9.66 7.41 -5.34
CA VAL A 293 -10.55 6.64 -4.46
C VAL A 293 -11.13 7.46 -3.32
N ILE A 294 -10.70 8.69 -3.07
CA ILE A 294 -11.19 9.47 -1.94
C ILE A 294 -12.36 10.37 -2.37
N ALA A 295 -13.56 10.09 -1.85
CA ALA A 295 -14.79 10.83 -2.12
C ALA A 295 -15.48 11.23 -0.80
N PRO A 296 -15.04 12.28 -0.11
CA PRO A 296 -15.68 12.75 1.13
C PRO A 296 -17.10 13.25 0.84
N ARG A 297 -18.09 12.92 1.68
CA ARG A 297 -19.44 13.49 1.54
C ARG A 297 -19.47 14.96 1.92
N SER A 298 -18.66 15.34 2.90
CA SER A 298 -18.56 16.70 3.41
C SER A 298 -17.11 17.04 3.77
N PHE A 299 -16.84 18.33 3.94
CA PHE A 299 -15.54 18.81 4.38
C PHE A 299 -15.70 20.00 5.33
N TYR A 300 -14.88 20.05 6.40
CA TYR A 300 -14.95 21.07 7.46
C TYR A 300 -16.34 21.22 8.11
N GLY A 301 -17.01 20.10 8.33
CA GLY A 301 -18.36 20.03 8.90
C GLY A 301 -19.36 19.34 7.96
N PRO A 302 -20.47 18.81 8.51
CA PRO A 302 -21.42 18.00 7.73
C PRO A 302 -22.38 18.84 6.88
N GLY A 303 -22.54 20.12 7.21
CA GLY A 303 -23.51 21.01 6.57
C GLY A 303 -24.94 20.86 7.10
N PRO A 304 -25.87 21.74 6.70
CA PRO A 304 -27.22 21.83 7.26
C PRO A 304 -28.09 20.60 6.97
N ASP A 305 -27.76 19.86 5.90
CA ASP A 305 -28.48 18.65 5.48
C ASP A 305 -28.47 17.52 6.54
N PHE A 306 -27.53 17.54 7.49
CA PHE A 306 -27.37 16.51 8.50
C PHE A 306 -27.89 16.91 9.88
N GLU A 307 -28.40 18.14 10.04
CA GLU A 307 -28.94 18.67 11.29
C GLU A 307 -30.22 17.95 11.75
N ASP A 308 -31.08 17.63 10.77
CA ASP A 308 -32.36 16.98 10.98
C ASP A 308 -32.34 15.56 10.45
N ARG A 309 -32.84 14.63 11.27
CA ARG A 309 -32.81 13.18 11.00
C ARG A 309 -33.40 12.79 9.64
N PRO A 310 -34.59 13.26 9.21
CA PRO A 310 -35.15 12.86 7.91
C PRO A 310 -34.26 13.26 6.73
N THR A 311 -33.66 14.46 6.78
CA THR A 311 -32.77 14.95 5.73
C THR A 311 -31.44 14.20 5.75
N ALA A 312 -30.88 13.96 6.93
CA ALA A 312 -29.66 13.17 7.10
C ALA A 312 -29.82 11.76 6.52
N TRP A 313 -30.97 11.12 6.75
CA TRP A 313 -31.30 9.81 6.16
C TRP A 313 -31.36 9.87 4.65
N ALA A 314 -32.15 10.78 4.10
CA ALA A 314 -32.29 10.92 2.64
C ALA A 314 -30.94 11.17 1.95
N ARG A 315 -30.10 12.04 2.52
CA ARG A 315 -28.80 12.41 1.95
C ARG A 315 -27.75 11.31 2.10
N SER A 316 -27.72 10.62 3.24
CA SER A 316 -26.80 9.49 3.42
C SER A 316 -27.22 8.28 2.58
N ASP A 317 -28.52 7.99 2.44
CA ASP A 317 -29.02 6.92 1.57
C ASP A 317 -28.68 7.17 0.11
N ALA A 318 -28.95 8.37 -0.39
CA ALA A 318 -28.67 8.75 -1.76
C ALA A 318 -27.16 8.64 -2.06
N TRP A 319 -26.32 9.18 -1.17
CA TRP A 319 -24.88 9.15 -1.33
C TRP A 319 -24.30 7.73 -1.30
N MET A 320 -24.64 6.95 -0.27
CA MET A 320 -24.11 5.58 -0.13
C MET A 320 -24.64 4.66 -1.23
N THR A 321 -25.83 4.90 -1.76
CA THR A 321 -26.36 4.17 -2.91
C THR A 321 -25.61 4.52 -4.18
N PHE A 322 -25.41 5.81 -4.45
CA PHE A 322 -24.64 6.29 -5.59
C PHE A 322 -23.21 5.72 -5.59
N LEU A 323 -22.50 5.77 -4.45
CA LEU A 323 -21.14 5.25 -4.36
C LEU A 323 -21.10 3.74 -4.65
N ARG A 324 -21.99 2.95 -4.06
CA ARG A 324 -22.03 1.49 -4.32
C ARG A 324 -22.30 1.15 -5.78
N GLU A 325 -23.09 1.97 -6.47
CA GLU A 325 -23.40 1.73 -7.89
C GLU A 325 -22.31 2.22 -8.84
N LYS A 326 -21.62 3.32 -8.51
CA LYS A 326 -20.75 4.03 -9.46
C LYS A 326 -19.26 3.92 -9.14
N VAL A 327 -18.89 3.93 -7.86
CA VAL A 327 -17.50 3.94 -7.38
C VAL A 327 -17.40 3.13 -6.07
N PRO A 328 -17.66 1.81 -6.10
CA PRO A 328 -17.81 0.99 -4.89
C PRO A 328 -16.54 0.89 -4.01
N HIS A 329 -15.39 1.26 -4.56
CA HIS A 329 -14.10 1.27 -3.87
C HIS A 329 -13.78 2.61 -3.20
N ALA A 330 -14.66 3.59 -3.28
CA ALA A 330 -14.39 4.92 -2.76
C ALA A 330 -14.32 4.94 -1.22
N ILE A 331 -13.27 5.57 -0.70
CA ILE A 331 -13.14 5.98 0.69
C ILE A 331 -14.03 7.21 0.87
N THR A 332 -15.07 7.08 1.70
CA THR A 332 -16.00 8.18 2.00
C THR A 332 -16.20 8.33 3.49
N PHE A 333 -16.64 9.53 3.89
CA PHE A 333 -16.96 9.86 5.26
C PHE A 333 -17.77 11.16 5.33
N LEU A 334 -18.46 11.35 6.45
CA LEU A 334 -19.05 12.61 6.87
C LEU A 334 -18.10 13.29 7.87
N TYR A 335 -17.50 14.40 7.46
CA TYR A 335 -16.57 15.15 8.28
C TYR A 335 -17.34 16.00 9.30
N MET A 336 -17.16 15.72 10.59
CA MET A 336 -17.64 16.51 11.73
C MET A 336 -16.96 17.90 11.81
N PRO A 337 -17.45 18.84 12.63
CA PRO A 337 -16.75 20.11 12.86
C PRO A 337 -15.26 19.90 13.19
N ASP A 338 -14.42 20.75 12.62
CA ASP A 338 -12.96 20.69 12.72
C ASP A 338 -12.46 21.01 14.12
N GLU A 339 -11.56 20.19 14.65
CA GLU A 339 -10.93 20.34 15.98
C GLU A 339 -11.93 20.75 17.10
N PRO A 340 -13.00 19.97 17.31
CA PRO A 340 -14.12 20.39 18.13
C PRO A 340 -13.73 20.52 19.61
N ARG A 341 -14.27 21.53 20.28
CA ARG A 341 -14.12 21.72 21.73
C ARG A 341 -15.23 20.98 22.48
N ALA A 342 -15.05 20.78 23.78
CA ALA A 342 -15.99 20.03 24.63
C ALA A 342 -17.46 20.50 24.52
N ARG A 343 -17.69 21.81 24.33
CA ARG A 343 -19.03 22.38 24.13
C ARG A 343 -19.74 21.92 22.85
N GLU A 344 -18.99 21.44 21.86
CA GLU A 344 -19.49 20.98 20.56
C GLU A 344 -19.77 19.46 20.56
N TYR A 345 -19.30 18.72 21.56
CA TYR A 345 -19.47 17.26 21.60
C TYR A 345 -20.93 16.81 21.59
N PRO A 346 -21.86 17.40 22.36
CA PRO A 346 -23.27 17.02 22.30
C PRO A 346 -23.87 17.18 20.89
N HIS A 347 -23.43 18.21 20.17
CA HIS A 347 -23.87 18.46 18.79
C HIS A 347 -23.33 17.38 17.83
N ILE A 348 -22.05 17.01 17.95
CA ILE A 348 -21.46 15.91 17.16
C ILE A 348 -22.16 14.58 17.43
N LEU A 349 -22.46 14.27 18.69
CA LEU A 349 -23.20 13.05 19.04
C LEU A 349 -24.60 13.04 18.38
N LYS A 350 -25.30 14.18 18.35
CA LYS A 350 -26.58 14.33 17.65
C LYS A 350 -26.44 14.08 16.14
N LEU A 351 -25.45 14.68 15.49
CA LEU A 351 -25.22 14.53 14.04
C LEU A 351 -24.89 13.08 13.67
N ALA A 352 -24.02 12.43 14.44
CA ALA A 352 -23.69 11.02 14.24
C ALA A 352 -24.91 10.11 14.44
N GLU A 353 -25.72 10.38 15.46
CA GLU A 353 -26.96 9.64 15.71
C GLU A 353 -27.96 9.80 14.56
N ASN A 354 -28.10 11.01 13.99
CA ASN A 354 -28.96 11.24 12.83
C ASN A 354 -28.59 10.34 11.64
N VAL A 355 -27.29 10.10 11.39
CA VAL A 355 -26.83 9.20 10.32
C VAL A 355 -27.00 7.74 10.70
N ARG A 356 -26.61 7.35 11.92
CA ARG A 356 -26.58 5.96 12.35
C ARG A 356 -27.95 5.37 12.62
N SER A 357 -28.91 6.20 13.00
CA SER A 357 -30.30 5.78 13.16
C SER A 357 -30.99 5.49 11.82
N ASN A 358 -30.33 5.71 10.68
CA ASN A 358 -30.90 5.50 9.35
C ASN A 358 -31.26 4.01 9.13
N PRO A 359 -32.55 3.68 8.85
CA PRO A 359 -32.93 2.29 8.56
C PRO A 359 -32.44 1.81 7.18
N GLY A 360 -32.05 2.72 6.30
CA GLY A 360 -31.57 2.49 4.96
C GLY A 360 -30.06 2.24 4.85
N PRO A 361 -29.52 2.24 3.62
CA PRO A 361 -28.10 2.07 3.35
C PRO A 361 -27.18 3.18 3.88
N GLY A 362 -27.71 4.38 4.14
CA GLY A 362 -26.97 5.56 4.56
C GLY A 362 -26.35 5.44 5.96
N ARG A 363 -26.84 4.50 6.78
CA ARG A 363 -26.25 4.17 8.09
C ARG A 363 -24.78 3.76 8.03
N ALA A 364 -24.32 3.34 6.85
CA ALA A 364 -22.95 2.91 6.62
C ALA A 364 -21.98 4.07 6.31
N LEU A 365 -22.46 5.32 6.24
CA LEU A 365 -21.62 6.49 6.03
C LEU A 365 -20.72 6.74 7.25
N PRO A 366 -19.39 6.58 7.15
CA PRO A 366 -18.50 6.70 8.30
C PRO A 366 -18.44 8.13 8.85
N ILE A 367 -18.36 8.26 10.17
CA ILE A 367 -18.19 9.54 10.86
C ILE A 367 -16.70 9.83 11.08
N PHE A 368 -16.21 10.90 10.50
CA PHE A 368 -14.80 11.34 10.55
C PHE A 368 -14.64 12.62 11.37
N VAL A 369 -13.58 12.70 12.18
CA VAL A 369 -13.23 13.92 12.92
C VAL A 369 -11.74 14.17 12.95
N THR A 370 -11.34 15.43 12.78
CA THR A 370 -9.99 15.92 13.11
C THR A 370 -9.89 16.22 14.60
N SER A 371 -9.36 15.28 15.36
CA SER A 371 -9.16 15.43 16.80
C SER A 371 -8.24 14.34 17.34
N ALA A 372 -7.50 14.65 18.41
CA ALA A 372 -7.00 13.59 19.28
C ALA A 372 -8.17 12.77 19.84
N TYR A 373 -7.91 11.52 20.20
CA TYR A 373 -8.93 10.67 20.80
C TYR A 373 -9.52 11.29 22.08
N VAL A 374 -10.85 11.36 22.17
CA VAL A 374 -11.58 11.79 23.36
C VAL A 374 -12.72 10.83 23.68
N ASP A 375 -12.81 10.36 24.93
CA ASP A 375 -13.81 9.37 25.34
C ASP A 375 -15.25 9.83 25.08
N ALA A 376 -15.52 11.13 25.23
CA ALA A 376 -16.86 11.70 25.05
C ALA A 376 -17.41 11.56 23.62
N LEU A 377 -16.55 11.51 22.60
CA LEU A 377 -16.95 11.29 21.21
C LEU A 377 -16.77 9.84 20.77
N ALA A 378 -16.13 8.99 21.57
CA ALA A 378 -15.86 7.61 21.23
C ALA A 378 -17.10 6.82 20.78
N PRO A 379 -18.31 7.03 21.30
CA PRO A 379 -19.48 6.35 20.74
C PRO A 379 -19.70 6.68 19.27
N ALA A 380 -19.51 7.94 18.85
CA ALA A 380 -19.90 8.52 17.56
C ALA A 380 -18.90 8.39 16.40
N ILE A 381 -17.60 8.27 16.70
CA ILE A 381 -16.55 8.39 15.68
C ILE A 381 -16.15 7.02 15.12
N ASP A 382 -16.10 6.92 13.80
CA ASP A 382 -15.63 5.74 13.07
C ASP A 382 -14.19 5.93 12.56
N ILE A 383 -13.79 7.18 12.28
CA ILE A 383 -12.46 7.54 11.82
C ILE A 383 -11.92 8.71 12.64
N TRP A 384 -10.93 8.42 13.49
CA TRP A 384 -10.17 9.44 14.20
C TRP A 384 -9.02 9.93 13.34
N CYS A 385 -8.85 11.24 13.21
CA CYS A 385 -7.72 11.82 12.49
C CYS A 385 -7.04 12.86 13.39
N SER A 386 -5.94 12.52 14.04
CA SER A 386 -5.26 13.43 14.97
C SER A 386 -4.03 14.07 14.35
N GLY A 387 -3.55 15.21 14.87
CA GLY A 387 -2.17 15.62 14.60
C GLY A 387 -1.17 14.57 15.14
N PRO A 388 0.10 14.54 14.68
CA PRO A 388 1.07 13.52 15.11
C PRO A 388 1.25 13.46 16.63
N LYS A 389 1.25 14.62 17.32
CA LYS A 389 1.35 14.71 18.79
C LYS A 389 0.14 14.13 19.53
N GLY A 390 -1.02 14.10 18.88
CA GLY A 390 -2.26 13.54 19.41
C GLY A 390 -2.47 12.06 19.04
N PHE A 391 -1.61 11.48 18.20
CA PHE A 391 -1.76 10.12 17.71
C PHE A 391 -1.28 9.11 18.76
N ARG A 392 -2.24 8.39 19.35
CA ARG A 392 -2.02 7.53 20.53
C ARG A 392 -1.87 6.07 20.14
N LEU A 393 -0.64 5.56 20.12
CA LEU A 393 -0.33 4.18 19.71
C LEU A 393 -1.06 3.13 20.56
N ASP A 394 -1.24 3.39 21.84
CA ASP A 394 -2.00 2.54 22.77
C ASP A 394 -3.50 2.46 22.43
N ARG A 395 -4.06 3.49 21.78
CA ARG A 395 -5.47 3.54 21.36
C ARG A 395 -5.69 2.95 19.97
N VAL A 396 -4.72 3.08 19.06
CA VAL A 396 -4.84 2.59 17.67
C VAL A 396 -5.29 1.12 17.62
N ALA A 397 -4.63 0.24 18.39
CA ALA A 397 -4.99 -1.18 18.42
C ALA A 397 -6.41 -1.43 18.94
N THR A 398 -6.86 -0.65 19.94
CA THR A 398 -8.20 -0.76 20.53
C THR A 398 -9.28 -0.33 19.55
N GLU A 399 -9.09 0.78 18.83
CA GLU A 399 -10.07 1.27 17.87
C GLU A 399 -10.13 0.37 16.62
N ARG A 400 -8.99 -0.13 16.13
CA ARG A 400 -8.96 -1.12 15.04
C ARG A 400 -9.68 -2.41 15.39
N ALA A 401 -9.54 -2.90 16.63
CA ALA A 401 -10.27 -4.08 17.11
C ALA A 401 -11.80 -3.86 17.12
N ARG A 402 -12.26 -2.61 17.13
CA ARG A 402 -13.68 -2.21 17.01
C ARG A 402 -14.12 -1.97 15.56
N GLY A 403 -13.26 -2.26 14.58
CA GLY A 403 -13.52 -2.00 13.16
C GLY A 403 -13.41 -0.53 12.76
N ARG A 404 -12.79 0.31 13.60
CA ARG A 404 -12.61 1.74 13.36
C ARG A 404 -11.24 2.06 12.81
N GLU A 405 -11.12 3.22 12.19
CA GLU A 405 -9.87 3.70 11.65
C GLU A 405 -9.25 4.80 12.49
N TYR A 406 -7.93 4.88 12.40
CA TYR A 406 -7.13 5.88 13.09
C TYR A 406 -6.08 6.40 12.10
N TRP A 407 -6.30 7.62 11.64
CA TRP A 407 -5.50 8.37 10.69
C TRP A 407 -4.78 9.51 11.41
N PHE A 408 -3.94 10.23 10.68
CA PHE A 408 -3.39 11.47 11.18
C PHE A 408 -3.28 12.51 10.08
N TYR A 409 -3.21 13.78 10.49
CA TYR A 409 -3.15 14.90 9.58
C TYR A 409 -2.07 15.89 10.00
N ASN A 410 -1.62 16.67 9.02
CA ASN A 410 -0.69 17.79 9.21
C ASN A 410 0.66 17.40 9.83
N SER A 411 1.38 18.44 10.23
CA SER A 411 2.71 18.43 10.80
C SER A 411 2.71 18.18 12.30
N GLY A 412 3.86 17.80 12.88
CA GLY A 412 4.03 17.87 14.34
C GLY A 412 5.31 17.25 14.91
N ARG A 413 6.44 17.96 14.85
CA ARG A 413 7.70 17.55 15.46
C ARG A 413 7.64 17.57 16.99
N PRO A 414 8.27 16.60 17.68
CA PRO A 414 9.05 15.47 17.13
C PRO A 414 8.21 14.22 16.79
N ALA A 415 6.89 14.25 17.02
CA ALA A 415 5.99 13.13 16.80
C ALA A 415 5.76 12.77 15.32
N GLY A 416 6.01 13.70 14.41
CA GLY A 416 6.01 13.52 12.96
C GLY A 416 6.82 14.63 12.30
N GLY A 417 6.90 14.64 10.98
CA GLY A 417 7.57 15.71 10.25
C GLY A 417 6.80 17.03 10.29
N ALA A 418 7.48 18.13 9.98
CA ALA A 418 6.91 19.42 9.65
C ALA A 418 6.98 19.70 8.13
N ILE A 419 5.83 19.78 7.48
CA ILE A 419 5.72 20.04 6.04
C ILE A 419 5.63 21.56 5.83
N THR A 420 6.75 22.25 6.00
CA THR A 420 6.84 23.72 5.98
C THR A 420 8.08 24.19 5.22
N ILE A 421 8.19 25.48 4.92
CA ILE A 421 9.35 26.06 4.21
C ILE A 421 10.63 25.98 5.05
N ASP A 422 10.51 26.23 6.34
CA ASP A 422 11.58 26.36 7.32
C ASP A 422 11.97 25.04 8.01
N ALA A 423 11.33 23.93 7.65
CA ALA A 423 11.72 22.58 8.04
C ALA A 423 12.51 21.85 6.94
N PRO A 424 13.28 20.79 7.29
CA PRO A 424 13.94 19.94 6.29
C PRO A 424 12.96 19.37 5.26
N ALA A 425 13.40 19.17 4.02
CA ALA A 425 12.54 18.59 2.97
C ALA A 425 12.11 17.15 3.30
N THR A 426 12.97 16.40 4.00
CA THR A 426 12.74 15.02 4.43
C THR A 426 11.64 14.86 5.47
N ASP A 427 11.18 15.92 6.12
CA ASP A 427 10.07 15.83 7.08
C ASP A 427 8.75 15.36 6.41
N ALA A 428 8.50 15.79 5.16
CA ALA A 428 7.39 15.29 4.35
C ALA A 428 7.49 13.78 4.08
N ARG A 429 8.73 13.29 3.90
CA ARG A 429 9.04 11.88 3.66
C ARG A 429 8.92 11.06 4.94
N ALA A 430 9.48 11.53 6.06
CA ALA A 430 9.39 10.92 7.38
C ALA A 430 7.93 10.66 7.79
N THR A 431 7.05 11.59 7.44
CA THR A 431 5.60 11.49 7.66
C THR A 431 5.01 10.23 7.01
N ILE A 432 5.39 9.92 5.78
CA ILE A 432 4.90 8.71 5.08
C ILE A 432 5.54 7.44 5.64
N TRP A 433 6.81 7.48 6.03
CA TRP A 433 7.45 6.34 6.72
C TRP A 433 6.78 6.02 8.06
N ALA A 434 6.39 7.04 8.82
CA ALA A 434 5.62 6.88 10.05
C ALA A 434 4.25 6.23 9.78
N ALA A 435 3.58 6.61 8.69
CA ALA A 435 2.34 5.99 8.24
C ALA A 435 2.53 4.49 7.96
N PHE A 436 3.58 4.09 7.23
CA PHE A 436 3.88 2.67 6.96
C PHE A 436 4.15 1.88 8.26
N LYS A 437 4.96 2.46 9.17
CA LYS A 437 5.34 1.81 10.43
C LYS A 437 4.12 1.44 11.28
N HIS A 438 3.11 2.29 11.28
CA HIS A 438 1.92 2.14 12.11
C HIS A 438 0.65 1.77 11.31
N ASP A 439 0.81 1.35 10.06
CA ASP A 439 -0.27 0.85 9.18
C ASP A 439 -1.42 1.87 9.02
N VAL A 440 -1.07 3.13 8.80
CA VAL A 440 -2.05 4.21 8.60
C VAL A 440 -2.52 4.20 7.15
N ARG A 441 -3.83 4.02 6.93
CA ARG A 441 -4.42 3.94 5.58
C ARG A 441 -4.43 5.27 4.84
N VAL A 442 -4.79 6.35 5.53
CA VAL A 442 -4.94 7.68 4.93
C VAL A 442 -4.17 8.70 5.77
N TYR A 443 -3.34 9.50 5.12
CA TYR A 443 -2.80 10.74 5.67
C TYR A 443 -3.59 11.93 5.11
N PHE A 444 -3.88 12.93 5.94
CA PHE A 444 -4.60 14.13 5.53
C PHE A 444 -3.71 15.38 5.63
N TYR A 445 -3.67 16.20 4.58
CA TYR A 445 -3.10 17.54 4.62
C TYR A 445 -4.19 18.58 4.45
N TRP A 446 -4.29 19.49 5.42
CA TRP A 446 -5.45 20.35 5.58
C TRP A 446 -5.72 21.30 4.42
N HIS A 447 -4.74 21.67 3.60
CA HIS A 447 -4.99 22.50 2.42
C HIS A 447 -3.81 22.44 1.43
N ALA A 448 -4.06 22.32 0.13
CA ALA A 448 -2.99 22.30 -0.89
C ALA A 448 -2.68 23.68 -1.49
N VAL A 449 -3.70 24.54 -1.58
CA VAL A 449 -3.69 25.84 -2.28
C VAL A 449 -4.23 27.00 -1.42
N HIS A 450 -3.79 27.12 -0.16
CA HIS A 450 -4.32 28.10 0.82
C HIS A 450 -3.77 29.49 0.51
N TRP A 451 -4.14 30.03 -0.65
CA TRP A 451 -3.67 31.32 -1.17
C TRP A 451 -4.53 32.47 -0.66
N ARG A 452 -5.79 32.20 -0.32
CA ARG A 452 -6.61 33.09 0.50
C ARG A 452 -6.64 32.59 1.93
N HIS A 453 -6.21 33.41 2.89
CA HIS A 453 -6.29 33.06 4.31
C HIS A 453 -7.72 32.74 4.73
N ASN A 454 -7.91 31.84 5.71
CA ASN A 454 -9.19 31.58 6.35
C ASN A 454 -9.86 32.84 6.92
N SER A 455 -11.17 32.77 7.19
CA SER A 455 -11.98 33.88 7.73
C SER A 455 -11.50 34.40 9.10
N GLN A 456 -10.69 33.62 9.80
CA GLN A 456 -10.04 33.95 11.06
C GLN A 456 -9.02 35.10 10.91
N LYS A 457 -8.38 35.22 9.74
CA LYS A 457 -7.48 36.32 9.43
C LYS A 457 -8.27 37.61 9.25
N ARG A 458 -7.94 38.63 10.04
CA ARG A 458 -8.48 40.00 9.90
C ARG A 458 -7.66 40.76 8.86
N GLY A 459 -8.32 41.61 8.06
CA GLY A 459 -7.67 42.46 7.03
C GLY A 459 -7.57 41.78 5.67
N GLU A 460 -6.48 42.07 4.93
CA GLU A 460 -6.19 41.43 3.65
C GLU A 460 -6.03 39.92 3.82
N ARG A 461 -6.72 39.17 2.97
CA ARG A 461 -6.77 37.70 2.98
C ARG A 461 -6.23 37.09 1.70
N ASP A 462 -6.29 37.80 0.57
CA ASP A 462 -5.67 37.36 -0.66
C ASP A 462 -4.15 37.58 -0.52
N GLN A 463 -3.42 36.49 -0.46
CA GLN A 463 -1.98 36.49 -0.18
C GLN A 463 -1.18 36.64 -1.48
N ASN A 464 -0.10 37.41 -1.42
CA ASN A 464 0.98 37.30 -2.39
C ASN A 464 1.84 36.09 -2.03
N VAL A 465 1.42 34.90 -2.48
CA VAL A 465 2.06 33.63 -2.11
C VAL A 465 3.48 33.50 -2.66
N TRP A 466 3.83 34.22 -3.72
CA TRP A 466 5.17 34.23 -4.29
C TRP A 466 6.15 35.12 -3.54
N ALA A 467 5.68 36.19 -2.89
CA ALA A 467 6.51 37.13 -2.14
C ALA A 467 6.50 36.88 -0.61
N ASN A 468 5.39 36.39 -0.06
CA ASN A 468 5.23 36.19 1.38
C ASN A 468 5.26 34.69 1.73
N SER A 469 6.26 34.30 2.52
CA SER A 469 6.42 32.90 2.94
C SER A 469 5.40 32.47 4.00
N ILE A 470 4.80 33.41 4.76
CA ILE A 470 3.76 33.09 5.74
C ILE A 470 2.43 32.83 5.03
N THR A 471 2.02 31.57 4.98
CA THR A 471 0.79 31.15 4.30
C THR A 471 -0.35 30.78 5.25
N PHE A 472 -0.03 30.58 6.52
CA PHE A 472 -0.98 30.50 7.62
C PHE A 472 -0.68 31.59 8.65
N ASP A 473 -1.69 32.37 9.02
CA ASP A 473 -1.56 33.43 10.02
C ASP A 473 -2.90 33.64 10.74
N ASN A 474 -2.93 33.35 12.03
CA ASN A 474 -4.10 33.59 12.88
C ASN A 474 -3.82 34.64 13.98
N ARG A 475 -2.73 35.41 13.85
CA ARG A 475 -2.45 36.52 14.76
C ARG A 475 -3.56 37.56 14.69
N GLY A 476 -3.96 38.05 15.86
CA GLY A 476 -5.08 38.98 16.00
C GLY A 476 -6.46 38.34 15.81
N GLN A 477 -6.56 37.01 15.78
CA GLN A 477 -7.86 36.33 15.78
C GLN A 477 -8.60 36.66 17.09
N PRO A 478 -9.85 37.17 17.01
CA PRO A 478 -10.63 37.45 18.21
C PRO A 478 -10.96 36.19 18.99
N ASP A 479 -11.02 36.32 20.31
CA ASP A 479 -11.36 35.25 21.26
C ASP A 479 -10.42 34.04 21.23
N LYS A 480 -9.26 34.16 20.56
CA LYS A 480 -8.18 33.17 20.59
C LYS A 480 -7.08 33.63 21.55
N PRO A 481 -6.73 32.82 22.58
CA PRO A 481 -5.63 33.15 23.48
C PRO A 481 -4.34 33.48 22.72
N ILE A 482 -3.59 34.49 23.17
CA ILE A 482 -2.34 34.91 22.49
C ILE A 482 -1.35 33.75 22.35
N ALA A 483 -1.29 32.86 23.35
CA ALA A 483 -0.45 31.66 23.32
C ALA A 483 -0.84 30.65 22.22
N ASP A 484 -2.09 30.68 21.75
CA ASP A 484 -2.58 29.80 20.68
C ASP A 484 -2.55 30.47 19.29
N GLN A 485 -2.11 31.73 19.24
CA GLN A 485 -1.91 32.47 18.00
C GLN A 485 -0.49 32.21 17.44
N GLY A 486 -0.38 32.24 16.12
CA GLY A 486 0.80 31.77 15.40
C GLY A 486 0.78 32.08 13.92
N TYR A 487 1.91 31.81 13.29
CA TYR A 487 2.11 31.95 11.86
C TYR A 487 3.06 30.84 11.38
N ILE A 488 2.86 30.36 10.16
CA ILE A 488 3.60 29.22 9.63
C ILE A 488 4.00 29.48 8.17
N HIS A 489 5.23 29.13 7.83
CA HIS A 489 5.77 29.33 6.49
C HIS A 489 5.45 28.16 5.55
N GLY A 490 4.68 28.40 4.49
CA GLY A 490 4.27 27.42 3.47
C GLY A 490 3.23 26.38 3.90
N ASP A 491 2.74 26.43 5.14
CA ASP A 491 1.65 25.57 5.58
C ASP A 491 0.37 25.86 4.78
N GLY A 492 -0.31 24.81 4.33
CA GLY A 492 -1.45 24.93 3.43
C GLY A 492 -1.11 25.26 1.96
N ALA A 493 0.16 25.42 1.58
CA ALA A 493 0.61 25.79 0.24
C ALA A 493 1.65 24.81 -0.32
N LEU A 494 1.18 23.68 -0.86
CA LEU A 494 2.03 22.69 -1.55
C LEU A 494 2.07 22.90 -3.07
N ILE A 495 1.10 23.64 -3.60
CA ILE A 495 0.94 23.96 -5.01
C ILE A 495 0.77 25.47 -5.13
N TYR A 496 1.45 26.07 -6.11
CA TYR A 496 1.47 27.51 -6.39
C TYR A 496 0.84 27.81 -7.76
N PRO A 497 0.28 29.01 -7.98
CA PRO A 497 -0.30 29.38 -9.26
C PRO A 497 0.78 29.75 -10.28
N GLY A 498 0.66 29.26 -11.51
CA GLY A 498 1.58 29.61 -12.60
C GLY A 498 1.28 30.94 -13.28
N GLU A 499 0.06 31.43 -13.16
CA GLU A 499 -0.34 32.80 -13.50
C GLU A 499 -0.93 33.49 -12.28
N ASP A 500 -0.72 34.80 -12.14
CA ASP A 500 -1.25 35.56 -11.03
C ASP A 500 -1.89 36.87 -11.50
N ARG A 501 -3.21 36.97 -11.34
CA ARG A 501 -4.01 38.15 -11.69
C ARG A 501 -4.17 39.12 -10.52
N LEU A 502 -3.95 38.67 -9.30
CA LEU A 502 -4.04 39.51 -8.10
C LEU A 502 -2.71 40.21 -7.82
N HIS A 503 -1.60 39.53 -8.15
CA HIS A 503 -0.24 40.03 -8.06
C HIS A 503 0.46 39.86 -9.41
N PRO A 504 0.11 40.67 -10.44
CA PRO A 504 0.65 40.53 -11.80
C PRO A 504 2.17 40.65 -11.88
N GLU A 505 2.80 41.29 -10.91
CA GLU A 505 4.24 41.31 -10.78
C GLU A 505 4.80 39.89 -10.58
N GLU A 506 4.12 38.99 -9.88
CA GLU A 506 4.57 37.63 -9.58
C GLU A 506 4.18 36.57 -10.61
N ASP A 507 3.49 36.98 -11.68
CA ASP A 507 3.02 36.11 -12.76
C ASP A 507 4.17 35.38 -13.48
N ARG A 508 4.13 34.04 -13.46
CA ARG A 508 5.12 33.15 -14.09
C ARG A 508 4.79 32.86 -15.55
N GLY A 509 3.62 33.29 -16.04
CA GLY A 509 3.18 33.09 -17.42
C GLY A 509 2.89 31.63 -17.76
N LEU A 510 2.58 30.80 -16.76
CA LEU A 510 2.33 29.37 -16.94
C LEU A 510 0.85 29.05 -16.72
N PRO A 511 0.11 28.55 -17.73
CA PRO A 511 -1.30 28.24 -17.63
C PRO A 511 -1.61 26.95 -16.85
N GLY A 512 -1.01 26.78 -15.66
CA GLY A 512 -1.15 25.58 -14.83
C GLY A 512 -0.46 25.71 -13.47
N PRO A 513 -0.55 24.67 -12.63
CA PRO A 513 0.03 24.66 -11.29
C PRO A 513 1.56 24.50 -11.28
N ILE A 514 2.18 24.92 -10.18
CA ILE A 514 3.61 24.75 -9.90
C ILE A 514 3.77 23.97 -8.58
N ALA A 515 4.59 22.91 -8.59
CA ALA A 515 4.88 22.09 -7.42
C ALA A 515 5.95 22.73 -6.50
N THR A 516 6.14 22.10 -5.34
CA THR A 516 7.12 22.49 -4.33
C THR A 516 8.06 21.33 -4.01
N ILE A 517 9.22 21.64 -3.42
CA ILE A 517 10.15 20.64 -2.87
C ILE A 517 9.45 19.76 -1.83
N GLN A 518 8.54 20.34 -1.03
CA GLN A 518 7.74 19.63 -0.05
C GLN A 518 6.85 18.58 -0.73
N LEU A 519 6.11 18.96 -1.77
CA LEU A 519 5.25 18.03 -2.51
C LEU A 519 6.07 16.94 -3.24
N ALA A 520 7.24 17.28 -3.78
CA ALA A 520 8.15 16.30 -4.38
C ALA A 520 8.68 15.29 -3.36
N ASN A 521 9.03 15.73 -2.14
CA ASN A 521 9.45 14.84 -1.05
C ASN A 521 8.28 14.04 -0.47
N PHE A 522 7.08 14.58 -0.52
CA PHE A 522 5.86 13.88 -0.18
C PHE A 522 5.62 12.71 -1.15
N ARG A 523 5.74 12.96 -2.47
CA ARG A 523 5.75 11.93 -3.53
C ARG A 523 6.86 10.90 -3.28
N ARG A 524 8.08 11.33 -2.93
CA ARG A 524 9.21 10.43 -2.61
C ARG A 524 8.86 9.48 -1.45
N GLY A 525 8.23 9.99 -0.39
CA GLY A 525 7.72 9.17 0.72
C GLY A 525 6.68 8.15 0.29
N LEU A 526 5.73 8.52 -0.57
CA LEU A 526 4.71 7.60 -1.11
C LEU A 526 5.33 6.50 -1.98
N GLN A 527 6.35 6.82 -2.78
CA GLN A 527 7.14 5.83 -3.51
C GLN A 527 7.89 4.91 -2.54
N ASP A 528 8.49 5.43 -1.47
CA ASP A 528 9.14 4.60 -0.43
C ASP A 528 8.16 3.64 0.25
N HIS A 529 6.92 4.08 0.50
CA HIS A 529 5.87 3.22 1.01
C HIS A 529 5.59 2.05 0.07
N GLN A 530 5.66 2.25 -1.25
CA GLN A 530 5.53 1.16 -2.24
C GLN A 530 6.72 0.20 -2.19
N TYR A 531 7.96 0.69 -2.04
CA TYR A 531 9.15 -0.16 -1.82
C TYR A 531 8.97 -1.03 -0.57
N LEU A 532 8.61 -0.41 0.56
CA LEU A 532 8.38 -1.11 1.83
C LEU A 532 7.25 -2.14 1.72
N THR A 533 6.17 -1.79 1.01
CA THR A 533 5.02 -2.68 0.76
C THR A 533 5.42 -3.87 -0.10
N LEU A 534 6.15 -3.63 -1.20
CA LEU A 534 6.64 -4.68 -2.09
C LEU A 534 7.60 -5.61 -1.35
N ALA A 535 8.56 -5.06 -0.60
CA ALA A 535 9.46 -5.85 0.23
C ALA A 535 8.70 -6.70 1.27
N ARG A 536 7.69 -6.14 1.94
CA ARG A 536 6.83 -6.88 2.89
C ARG A 536 6.06 -8.00 2.20
N ARG A 537 5.54 -7.78 0.98
CA ARG A 537 4.85 -8.81 0.18
C ARG A 537 5.79 -9.93 -0.27
N LEU A 538 7.06 -9.63 -0.49
CA LEU A 538 8.11 -10.59 -0.83
C LEU A 538 8.72 -11.28 0.42
N GLY A 539 8.11 -11.14 1.60
CA GLY A 539 8.58 -11.80 2.82
C GLY A 539 9.85 -11.19 3.45
N LEU A 540 10.31 -10.03 2.99
CA LEU A 540 11.54 -9.36 3.45
C LEU A 540 11.34 -8.61 4.78
N HIS A 541 10.66 -9.24 5.75
CA HIS A 541 10.25 -8.60 7.00
C HIS A 541 11.43 -8.09 7.84
N SER A 542 12.57 -8.79 7.84
CA SER A 542 13.78 -8.37 8.55
C SER A 542 14.36 -7.09 7.97
N VAL A 543 14.50 -7.01 6.64
CA VAL A 543 14.99 -5.82 5.94
C VAL A 543 14.06 -4.64 6.18
N VAL A 544 12.74 -4.85 6.04
CA VAL A 544 11.72 -3.82 6.32
C VAL A 544 11.82 -3.32 7.76
N SER A 545 11.93 -4.21 8.74
CA SER A 545 12.07 -3.85 10.16
C SER A 545 13.33 -3.03 10.42
N GLU A 546 14.46 -3.43 9.83
CA GLU A 546 15.74 -2.75 9.99
C GLU A 546 15.70 -1.33 9.43
N VAL A 547 15.21 -1.15 8.20
CA VAL A 547 15.13 0.19 7.59
C VAL A 547 14.12 1.08 8.32
N LEU A 548 13.00 0.54 8.80
CA LEU A 548 12.04 1.30 9.61
C LEU A 548 12.65 1.76 10.93
N THR A 549 13.40 0.89 11.60
CA THR A 549 14.08 1.22 12.85
C THR A 549 15.17 2.27 12.63
N THR A 550 15.79 2.29 11.45
CA THR A 550 16.80 3.28 11.07
C THR A 550 16.18 4.64 10.73
N ILE A 551 15.08 4.65 9.98
CA ILE A 551 14.50 5.87 9.44
C ILE A 551 13.48 6.52 10.37
N VAL A 552 12.60 5.74 11.00
CA VAL A 552 11.55 6.23 11.92
C VAL A 552 11.52 5.41 13.22
N PRO A 553 12.60 5.41 14.04
CA PRO A 553 12.69 4.60 15.25
C PRO A 553 11.60 4.93 16.27
N ARG A 554 11.27 6.21 16.48
CA ARG A 554 10.19 6.66 17.37
C ARG A 554 9.39 7.79 16.71
N VAL A 555 8.06 7.70 16.79
CA VAL A 555 7.11 8.66 16.22
C VAL A 555 5.82 8.64 17.05
N PHE A 556 4.93 9.59 16.80
CA PHE A 556 3.64 9.71 17.48
C PHE A 556 3.81 9.77 19.00
N SER A 557 2.95 9.10 19.76
CA SER A 557 3.03 9.06 21.24
C SER A 557 4.27 8.36 21.81
N ASP A 558 5.12 7.75 20.97
CA ASP A 558 6.41 7.17 21.38
C ASP A 558 7.60 8.13 21.13
N ALA A 559 7.35 9.29 20.51
CA ALA A 559 8.40 10.29 20.29
C ALA A 559 8.93 10.87 21.61
N GLY A 560 10.25 11.09 21.66
CA GLY A 560 10.91 11.79 22.77
C GLY A 560 10.97 13.31 22.56
N GLU A 561 11.88 14.00 23.22
CA GLU A 561 12.03 15.47 23.11
C GLU A 561 12.66 15.94 21.79
N ARG A 562 13.38 15.06 21.09
CA ARG A 562 14.09 15.33 19.83
C ARG A 562 13.47 14.52 18.69
N VAL A 563 13.58 15.03 17.46
CA VAL A 563 13.30 14.21 16.28
C VAL A 563 14.23 12.99 16.29
N SER A 564 13.68 11.82 15.96
CA SER A 564 14.48 10.59 15.87
C SER A 564 14.62 10.06 14.45
N PHE A 565 14.08 10.79 13.47
CA PHE A 565 14.20 10.49 12.05
C PHE A 565 15.24 11.43 11.41
N PRO A 566 15.92 10.99 10.34
CA PRO A 566 16.92 11.81 9.67
C PRO A 566 16.35 13.08 9.04
N GLU A 567 17.10 14.17 9.17
CA GLU A 567 16.78 15.48 8.55
C GLU A 567 17.49 15.67 7.19
N ALA A 568 18.42 14.77 6.84
CA ALA A 568 19.13 14.72 5.55
C ALA A 568 18.58 13.60 4.65
N GLY A 569 18.75 13.74 3.33
CA GLY A 569 18.25 12.79 2.32
C GLY A 569 19.04 11.48 2.26
N ASP A 570 20.36 11.52 2.48
CA ASP A 570 21.27 10.37 2.32
C ASP A 570 20.84 9.10 3.08
N PRO A 571 20.41 9.17 4.37
CA PRO A 571 19.92 7.99 5.09
C PRO A 571 18.71 7.33 4.42
N TYR A 572 17.79 8.10 3.86
CA TYR A 572 16.63 7.55 3.17
C TYR A 572 17.03 6.89 1.84
N GLU A 573 17.96 7.48 1.09
CA GLU A 573 18.46 6.87 -0.14
C GLU A 573 19.24 5.57 0.14
N ALA A 574 20.00 5.50 1.23
CA ALA A 574 20.65 4.27 1.68
C ALA A 574 19.62 3.18 2.04
N ALA A 575 18.56 3.53 2.77
CA ALA A 575 17.47 2.62 3.10
C ALA A 575 16.73 2.11 1.86
N ARG A 576 16.49 3.01 0.89
CA ARG A 576 15.90 2.65 -0.41
C ARG A 576 16.77 1.72 -1.22
N LEU A 577 18.07 1.99 -1.35
CA LEU A 577 18.99 1.11 -2.09
C LEU A 577 19.03 -0.28 -1.46
N LYS A 578 19.03 -0.35 -0.12
CA LYS A 578 18.95 -1.61 0.61
C LYS A 578 17.64 -2.37 0.30
N LEU A 579 16.51 -1.68 0.33
CA LEU A 579 15.22 -2.26 -0.07
C LEU A 579 15.24 -2.69 -1.54
N ALA A 580 15.74 -1.86 -2.45
CA ALA A 580 15.80 -2.10 -3.88
C ALA A 580 16.59 -3.38 -4.18
N HIS A 581 17.82 -3.51 -3.67
CA HIS A 581 18.62 -4.69 -3.87
C HIS A 581 18.01 -5.93 -3.23
N ALA A 582 17.41 -5.80 -2.03
CA ALA A 582 16.71 -6.92 -1.42
C ALA A 582 15.48 -7.35 -2.25
N ILE A 583 14.72 -6.41 -2.81
CA ILE A 583 13.60 -6.66 -3.72
C ILE A 583 14.09 -7.27 -5.03
N GLU A 584 15.15 -6.77 -5.65
CA GLU A 584 15.71 -7.35 -6.88
C GLU A 584 16.21 -8.77 -6.63
N VAL A 585 16.93 -8.99 -5.52
CA VAL A 585 17.34 -10.34 -5.12
C VAL A 585 16.10 -11.19 -4.88
N ALA A 586 15.10 -10.70 -4.16
CA ALA A 586 13.86 -11.41 -3.85
C ALA A 586 12.92 -11.62 -5.05
N ALA A 587 13.01 -10.79 -6.08
CA ALA A 587 12.23 -10.86 -7.31
C ALA A 587 12.94 -11.74 -8.35
N ARG A 588 14.28 -11.70 -8.39
CA ARG A 588 15.12 -12.66 -9.13
C ARG A 588 15.05 -14.04 -8.49
N SER A 589 15.09 -14.11 -7.16
CA SER A 589 14.77 -15.28 -6.34
C SER A 589 13.26 -15.41 -6.11
N GLY A 590 12.46 -14.57 -6.76
CA GLY A 590 11.00 -14.64 -6.91
C GLY A 590 10.64 -15.38 -8.20
N GLN A 591 11.64 -15.83 -8.96
CA GLN A 591 11.68 -17.27 -9.21
C GLN A 591 12.07 -17.92 -7.88
N PRO A 592 11.13 -18.41 -7.04
CA PRO A 592 11.44 -19.04 -5.75
C PRO A 592 12.54 -20.03 -6.03
N GLU A 593 13.76 -19.79 -5.53
CA GLU A 593 15.01 -20.50 -5.86
C GLU A 593 14.76 -21.64 -6.85
N ARG A 594 14.54 -21.33 -8.17
CA ARG A 594 13.61 -22.11 -9.04
C ARG A 594 13.25 -23.43 -8.38
N LEU A 595 12.06 -23.56 -7.76
CA LEU A 595 11.55 -24.87 -7.39
C LEU A 595 11.77 -25.68 -8.67
N THR A 596 12.80 -26.50 -8.66
CA THR A 596 13.41 -27.22 -9.80
C THR A 596 13.33 -28.69 -9.52
N MET A 597 13.17 -29.03 -8.24
CA MET A 597 12.96 -30.35 -7.72
C MET A 597 11.75 -30.33 -6.77
N PRO A 598 11.01 -31.43 -6.68
CA PRO A 598 9.93 -31.58 -5.72
C PRO A 598 10.42 -31.49 -4.27
N VAL A 599 9.69 -30.76 -3.43
CA VAL A 599 9.98 -30.52 -2.02
C VAL A 599 8.92 -31.19 -1.14
N LEU A 600 9.35 -32.01 -0.18
CA LEU A 600 8.44 -32.66 0.77
C LEU A 600 7.95 -31.69 1.85
N PHE A 601 6.70 -31.88 2.28
CA PHE A 601 5.97 -31.03 3.23
C PHE A 601 6.67 -30.79 4.59
N ASP A 602 7.57 -31.67 5.03
CA ASP A 602 8.20 -31.65 6.36
C ASP A 602 9.59 -30.99 6.38
N THR A 603 9.86 -30.11 5.41
CA THR A 603 11.15 -29.43 5.24
C THR A 603 11.05 -27.93 5.52
N PRO A 604 12.16 -27.28 5.95
CA PRO A 604 12.20 -25.81 6.08
C PRO A 604 11.89 -25.08 4.76
N GLU A 605 12.27 -25.66 3.62
CA GLU A 605 11.99 -25.12 2.30
C GLU A 605 10.48 -25.11 2.00
N ALA A 606 9.79 -26.21 2.33
CA ALA A 606 8.33 -26.25 2.26
C ALA A 606 7.70 -25.20 3.17
N ASP A 607 8.20 -25.03 4.41
CA ASP A 607 7.66 -24.01 5.33
C ASP A 607 7.77 -22.60 4.72
N SER A 608 8.92 -22.28 4.10
CA SER A 608 9.15 -21.01 3.42
C SER A 608 8.13 -20.78 2.30
N ILE A 609 8.00 -21.75 1.39
CA ILE A 609 7.05 -21.70 0.27
C ILE A 609 5.61 -21.56 0.76
N LEU A 610 5.19 -22.39 1.73
CA LEU A 610 3.84 -22.41 2.27
C LEU A 610 3.50 -21.12 3.03
N SER A 611 4.47 -20.55 3.75
CA SER A 611 4.24 -19.31 4.50
C SER A 611 4.02 -18.08 3.60
N ALA A 612 4.54 -18.11 2.38
CA ALA A 612 4.41 -17.08 1.35
C ALA A 612 3.22 -17.32 0.39
N MET A 613 2.70 -18.56 0.34
CA MET A 613 1.64 -18.95 -0.59
C MET A 613 0.25 -18.54 -0.06
N GLN A 614 -0.52 -17.83 -0.89
CA GLN A 614 -1.95 -17.67 -0.67
C GLN A 614 -2.70 -18.89 -1.23
N ILE A 615 -3.31 -19.68 -0.35
CA ILE A 615 -4.11 -20.86 -0.71
C ILE A 615 -5.57 -20.44 -0.77
N PHE A 616 -6.15 -20.36 -1.96
CA PHE A 616 -7.45 -19.73 -2.25
C PHE A 616 -7.55 -18.22 -2.02
N PRO A 617 -8.47 -17.52 -2.71
CA PRO A 617 -8.77 -16.12 -2.45
C PRO A 617 -9.17 -15.81 -0.99
N GLY A 618 -8.96 -14.58 -0.54
CA GLY A 618 -9.29 -14.16 0.83
C GLY A 618 -10.78 -14.21 1.17
N ASP A 619 -11.65 -14.15 0.16
CA ASP A 619 -13.10 -14.28 0.29
C ASP A 619 -13.59 -15.73 0.19
N ASN A 620 -12.71 -16.71 0.01
CA ASN A 620 -13.08 -18.11 -0.10
C ASN A 620 -13.73 -18.66 1.20
N PRO A 621 -14.69 -19.62 1.15
CA PRO A 621 -15.29 -20.25 2.33
C PRO A 621 -14.30 -20.87 3.32
N TRP A 622 -13.12 -21.25 2.85
CA TRP A 622 -12.05 -21.73 3.72
C TRP A 622 -11.58 -20.64 4.69
N HIS A 623 -11.58 -19.36 4.32
CA HIS A 623 -11.09 -18.24 5.15
C HIS A 623 -12.18 -17.49 5.91
N GLU A 624 -13.44 -17.88 5.75
CA GLU A 624 -14.55 -17.18 6.38
C GLU A 624 -14.44 -17.17 7.91
N ASP A 625 -14.62 -15.97 8.49
CA ASP A 625 -14.75 -15.78 9.92
C ASP A 625 -16.19 -16.10 10.35
N ILE A 626 -16.35 -17.20 11.08
CA ILE A 626 -17.63 -17.71 11.57
C ILE A 626 -17.83 -17.47 13.06
N SER A 627 -16.93 -16.73 13.72
CA SER A 627 -16.94 -16.51 15.18
C SER A 627 -18.27 -15.94 15.70
N ASN A 628 -18.93 -15.10 14.88
CA ASN A 628 -20.21 -14.45 15.20
C ASN A 628 -21.41 -15.04 14.42
N ARG A 629 -21.22 -16.15 13.69
CA ARG A 629 -22.31 -16.77 12.94
C ARG A 629 -23.39 -17.33 13.89
N PRO A 630 -24.68 -17.24 13.50
CA PRO A 630 -25.76 -17.85 14.27
C PRO A 630 -25.54 -19.36 14.44
N VAL A 631 -25.83 -19.87 15.63
CA VAL A 631 -25.85 -21.31 15.90
C VAL A 631 -27.05 -21.93 15.19
N HIS A 632 -26.84 -23.07 14.54
CA HIS A 632 -27.90 -23.81 13.88
C HIS A 632 -28.90 -24.33 14.93
N PRO A 633 -30.23 -24.16 14.74
CA PRO A 633 -31.22 -24.57 15.74
C PRO A 633 -31.15 -26.05 16.13
N ASN A 634 -30.76 -26.93 15.18
CA ASN A 634 -30.59 -28.37 15.44
C ASN A 634 -29.18 -28.75 15.94
N SER A 635 -28.31 -27.77 16.26
CA SER A 635 -26.94 -28.00 16.72
C SER A 635 -26.85 -29.05 17.84
N PRO A 636 -27.66 -28.99 18.92
CA PRO A 636 -27.58 -29.99 19.99
C PRO A 636 -27.87 -31.43 19.54
N ALA A 637 -28.77 -31.63 18.57
CA ALA A 637 -29.08 -32.98 18.08
C ALA A 637 -27.98 -33.50 17.16
N ILE A 638 -27.44 -32.64 16.30
CA ILE A 638 -26.33 -32.99 15.41
C ILE A 638 -25.09 -33.32 16.22
N ILE A 639 -24.70 -32.49 17.19
CA ILE A 639 -23.56 -32.77 18.08
C ILE A 639 -23.75 -34.09 18.84
N ARG A 640 -24.96 -34.38 19.35
CA ARG A 640 -25.25 -35.67 19.99
C ARG A 640 -25.14 -36.86 19.03
N SER A 641 -25.52 -36.70 17.77
CA SER A 641 -25.44 -37.75 16.75
C SER A 641 -24.01 -38.13 16.36
N ILE A 642 -23.08 -37.16 16.44
CA ILE A 642 -21.64 -37.38 16.20
C ILE A 642 -20.97 -37.92 17.48
N GLY A 643 -21.33 -37.35 18.64
CA GLY A 643 -20.90 -37.80 19.96
C GLY A 643 -20.44 -36.64 20.83
N ALA A 644 -21.32 -36.14 21.70
CA ALA A 644 -21.05 -34.97 22.53
C ALA A 644 -19.91 -35.20 23.55
N ASP A 645 -19.80 -36.41 24.09
CA ASP A 645 -18.75 -36.75 25.07
C ASP A 645 -17.46 -37.31 24.44
N THR A 646 -17.45 -37.48 23.11
CA THR A 646 -16.31 -38.00 22.37
C THR A 646 -15.20 -36.94 22.34
N PRO A 647 -13.95 -37.29 22.72
CA PRO A 647 -12.80 -36.41 22.57
C PRO A 647 -12.52 -36.03 21.11
N LEU A 648 -12.03 -34.81 20.89
CA LEU A 648 -11.46 -34.41 19.60
C LEU A 648 -10.17 -35.19 19.36
N GLY A 649 -10.16 -35.99 18.30
CA GLY A 649 -9.00 -36.72 17.81
C GLY A 649 -8.33 -36.02 16.63
N TYR A 650 -7.17 -36.54 16.25
CA TYR A 650 -6.50 -36.16 15.02
C TYR A 650 -5.80 -37.36 14.37
N ASN A 651 -5.69 -37.30 13.04
CA ASN A 651 -4.88 -38.18 12.22
C ASN A 651 -3.70 -37.44 11.61
N LEU A 652 -2.60 -38.16 11.47
CA LEU A 652 -1.42 -37.70 10.75
C LEU A 652 -1.38 -38.37 9.37
N ASP A 653 -2.42 -38.21 8.55
CA ASP A 653 -2.62 -39.01 7.33
C ASP A 653 -2.36 -38.25 6.02
N MET A 654 -2.45 -36.92 6.01
CA MET A 654 -2.42 -36.12 4.77
C MET A 654 -1.06 -35.48 4.49
N ASN A 655 -0.11 -36.27 3.99
CA ASN A 655 1.14 -35.75 3.44
C ASN A 655 0.97 -35.19 2.02
N PHE A 656 1.84 -34.26 1.65
CA PHE A 656 1.84 -33.64 0.32
C PHE A 656 3.25 -33.37 -0.17
N VAL A 657 3.37 -33.09 -1.47
CA VAL A 657 4.63 -32.66 -2.10
C VAL A 657 4.40 -31.38 -2.89
N LEU A 658 5.32 -30.44 -2.77
CA LEU A 658 5.37 -29.22 -3.57
C LEU A 658 6.19 -29.51 -4.83
N VAL A 659 5.69 -29.18 -6.01
CA VAL A 659 6.34 -29.50 -7.30
C VAL A 659 6.71 -28.26 -8.09
N PRO A 660 7.80 -28.31 -8.87
CA PRO A 660 8.16 -27.23 -9.77
C PRO A 660 7.08 -27.03 -10.87
N PRO A 661 6.94 -25.83 -11.44
CA PRO A 661 5.90 -25.53 -12.43
C PRO A 661 6.08 -26.28 -13.76
N ASP A 662 7.28 -26.80 -14.01
CA ASP A 662 7.66 -27.64 -15.15
C ASP A 662 7.80 -29.13 -14.77
N GLN A 663 7.25 -29.56 -13.63
CA GLN A 663 7.28 -30.94 -13.18
C GLN A 663 6.75 -31.89 -14.28
N PRO A 664 7.55 -32.88 -14.72
CA PRO A 664 7.11 -33.88 -15.68
C PRO A 664 5.82 -34.58 -15.25
N THR A 665 4.88 -34.68 -16.18
CA THR A 665 3.56 -35.29 -15.94
C THR A 665 3.58 -36.79 -16.18
N MET A 666 2.81 -37.53 -15.38
CA MET A 666 2.62 -38.98 -15.46
C MET A 666 1.17 -39.31 -15.83
N PRO A 667 0.92 -40.34 -16.66
CA PRO A 667 -0.44 -40.82 -16.90
C PRO A 667 -0.99 -41.47 -15.62
N VAL A 668 -2.26 -41.17 -15.32
CA VAL A 668 -3.01 -41.77 -14.22
C VAL A 668 -4.26 -42.45 -14.80
N ARG A 669 -4.40 -43.77 -14.62
CA ARG A 669 -5.61 -44.50 -14.98
C ARG A 669 -6.63 -44.42 -13.84
N VAL A 670 -7.74 -43.72 -14.06
CA VAL A 670 -8.84 -43.64 -13.08
C VAL A 670 -9.73 -44.88 -13.17
N THR A 671 -9.96 -45.58 -12.05
CA THR A 671 -10.62 -46.90 -12.04
C THR A 671 -12.07 -46.90 -11.55
N MET A 672 -12.41 -46.14 -10.50
CA MET A 672 -13.73 -46.24 -9.83
C MET A 672 -14.66 -45.07 -10.17
N TYR A 673 -14.13 -43.83 -10.17
CA TYR A 673 -14.89 -42.61 -10.42
C TYR A 673 -14.42 -41.84 -11.68
N PRO A 674 -14.29 -42.49 -12.86
CA PRO A 674 -13.80 -41.81 -14.06
C PRO A 674 -14.72 -40.68 -14.52
N ALA A 675 -16.03 -40.77 -14.27
CA ALA A 675 -17.02 -39.75 -14.62
C ALA A 675 -17.02 -38.53 -13.68
N GLU A 676 -16.36 -38.63 -12.53
CA GLU A 676 -16.27 -37.58 -11.50
C GLU A 676 -14.81 -37.22 -11.19
N SER A 677 -13.91 -37.49 -12.14
CA SER A 677 -12.48 -37.21 -12.05
C SER A 677 -12.00 -36.32 -13.18
N ASP A 678 -11.01 -35.50 -12.89
CA ASP A 678 -10.32 -34.71 -13.88
C ASP A 678 -9.42 -35.60 -14.74
N GLN A 679 -9.21 -35.22 -16.00
CA GLN A 679 -8.40 -36.00 -16.93
C GLN A 679 -6.91 -35.63 -16.78
N GLY A 680 -6.04 -36.64 -16.79
CA GLY A 680 -4.59 -36.46 -16.77
C GLY A 680 -3.99 -36.15 -18.15
N PRO A 681 -2.65 -36.14 -18.27
CA PRO A 681 -1.66 -36.54 -17.26
C PRO A 681 -1.44 -35.50 -16.14
N PHE A 682 -0.81 -35.91 -15.03
CA PHE A 682 -0.65 -35.09 -13.82
C PHE A 682 0.81 -34.96 -13.36
N PRO A 683 1.22 -33.85 -12.73
CA PRO A 683 2.62 -33.58 -12.36
C PRO A 683 3.09 -34.37 -11.12
N ILE A 684 2.99 -35.70 -11.13
CA ILE A 684 3.35 -36.55 -9.98
C ILE A 684 4.85 -36.85 -9.98
N PRO A 685 5.62 -36.41 -8.98
CA PRO A 685 7.04 -36.68 -8.92
C PRO A 685 7.37 -38.09 -8.41
N PRO A 686 8.56 -38.65 -8.72
CA PRO A 686 8.94 -39.99 -8.24
C PRO A 686 8.99 -40.12 -6.71
N ASN A 687 9.28 -39.04 -5.99
CA ASN A 687 9.33 -38.97 -4.53
C ASN A 687 7.98 -38.58 -3.89
N ALA A 688 6.87 -38.59 -4.64
CA ALA A 688 5.57 -38.23 -4.10
C ALA A 688 5.17 -39.15 -2.93
N PRO A 689 4.89 -38.59 -1.74
CA PRO A 689 4.53 -39.38 -0.58
C PRO A 689 3.06 -39.84 -0.71
N ILE A 690 2.78 -41.05 -0.24
CA ILE A 690 1.40 -41.57 -0.09
C ILE A 690 1.03 -41.47 1.38
N GLU A 691 -0.22 -41.18 1.68
CA GLU A 691 -0.79 -41.17 3.03
C GLU A 691 -0.17 -42.23 3.94
N ASN A 692 0.10 -41.86 5.19
CA ASN A 692 0.87 -42.62 6.19
C ASN A 692 2.39 -42.71 5.96
N TRP A 693 2.95 -42.18 4.87
CA TRP A 693 4.40 -42.11 4.71
C TRP A 693 5.01 -40.86 5.38
N PRO A 694 6.14 -40.94 6.11
CA PRO A 694 6.88 -42.12 6.58
C PRO A 694 6.54 -42.41 8.06
N LEU A 695 5.26 -42.52 8.39
CA LEU A 695 4.83 -42.75 9.77
C LEU A 695 5.14 -44.17 10.23
N ALA A 696 5.50 -44.27 11.51
CA ALA A 696 5.66 -45.56 12.21
C ALA A 696 4.46 -45.87 13.13
N ARG A 697 3.53 -44.92 13.31
CA ARG A 697 2.33 -45.05 14.14
C ARG A 697 1.22 -44.19 13.54
N ASN A 698 0.06 -44.80 13.33
CA ASN A 698 -1.21 -44.15 13.02
C ASN A 698 -2.36 -45.06 13.51
N GLU A 699 -3.59 -44.60 13.41
CA GLU A 699 -4.78 -45.35 13.82
C GLU A 699 -4.99 -46.65 13.01
N ASP A 700 -4.81 -46.63 11.68
CA ASP A 700 -4.80 -47.84 10.87
C ASP A 700 -3.38 -48.40 10.73
N ARG A 701 -3.03 -49.30 11.65
CA ARG A 701 -1.73 -49.98 11.63
C ARG A 701 -1.49 -50.81 10.38
N ARG A 702 -2.53 -51.22 9.64
CA ARG A 702 -2.39 -52.02 8.41
C ARG A 702 -1.98 -51.16 7.21
N ALA A 703 -2.27 -49.86 7.25
CA ALA A 703 -1.91 -48.90 6.21
C ALA A 703 -0.51 -48.29 6.40
N LEU A 704 0.19 -48.60 7.50
CA LEU A 704 1.54 -48.12 7.76
C LEU A 704 2.60 -48.85 6.92
N PRO A 705 3.72 -48.18 6.57
CA PRO A 705 4.86 -48.85 5.95
C PRO A 705 5.46 -49.90 6.88
N GLY A 706 5.76 -51.09 6.34
CA GLY A 706 6.46 -52.14 7.07
C GLY A 706 7.92 -51.78 7.38
N PRO A 707 8.57 -52.42 8.37
CA PRO A 707 9.98 -52.20 8.66
C PRO A 707 10.86 -52.36 7.40
N GLY A 708 11.68 -51.36 7.10
CA GLY A 708 12.58 -51.37 5.93
C GLY A 708 11.91 -51.16 4.56
N MET A 709 10.62 -50.83 4.53
CA MET A 709 9.91 -50.55 3.28
C MET A 709 10.38 -49.22 2.65
N THR A 710 10.69 -49.23 1.35
CA THR A 710 11.02 -48.01 0.59
C THR A 710 9.75 -47.29 0.14
N LEU A 711 9.86 -45.97 -0.12
CA LEU A 711 8.74 -45.20 -0.67
C LEU A 711 8.25 -45.79 -1.99
N GLU A 712 9.16 -46.16 -2.90
CA GLU A 712 8.78 -46.78 -4.18
C GLU A 712 7.95 -48.06 -3.99
N ARG A 713 8.34 -48.92 -3.05
CA ARG A 713 7.54 -50.12 -2.74
C ARG A 713 6.20 -49.72 -2.13
N PHE A 714 6.17 -48.73 -1.23
CA PHE A 714 4.96 -48.25 -0.57
C PHE A 714 3.99 -47.57 -1.55
N GLN A 715 4.50 -46.93 -2.61
CA GLN A 715 3.71 -46.39 -3.72
C GLN A 715 3.00 -47.50 -4.53
N ARG A 716 3.55 -48.72 -4.56
CA ARG A 716 3.01 -49.85 -5.35
C ARG A 716 2.08 -50.76 -4.57
N VAL A 717 2.38 -51.05 -3.30
CA VAL A 717 1.65 -52.03 -2.49
C VAL A 717 1.21 -51.46 -1.15
N GLY A 718 0.07 -51.93 -0.64
CA GLY A 718 -0.49 -51.52 0.65
C GLY A 718 -2.02 -51.42 0.64
N THR A 719 -2.60 -51.22 1.82
CA THR A 719 -4.04 -50.99 2.06
C THR A 719 -4.30 -49.55 2.50
N GLY A 720 -5.55 -49.19 2.78
CA GLY A 720 -5.96 -47.85 3.19
C GLY A 720 -6.36 -46.94 2.02
N ASP A 721 -6.72 -45.71 2.35
CA ASP A 721 -7.22 -44.72 1.38
C ASP A 721 -6.13 -44.20 0.45
N ARG A 722 -4.89 -44.12 0.94
CA ARG A 722 -3.69 -43.86 0.13
C ARG A 722 -3.83 -42.58 -0.69
N HIS A 723 -4.20 -41.51 0.00
CA HIS A 723 -4.23 -40.19 -0.59
C HIS A 723 -2.83 -39.81 -1.12
N LEU A 724 -2.79 -39.21 -2.31
CA LEU A 724 -1.62 -38.59 -2.91
C LEU A 724 -1.97 -37.13 -3.17
N ILE A 725 -1.21 -36.20 -2.61
CA ILE A 725 -1.48 -34.76 -2.72
C ILE A 725 -0.25 -34.07 -3.33
N VAL A 726 -0.46 -33.40 -4.45
CA VAL A 726 0.56 -32.68 -5.21
C VAL A 726 0.14 -31.23 -5.36
N VAL A 727 1.00 -30.31 -4.92
CA VAL A 727 0.75 -28.87 -4.97
C VAL A 727 1.78 -28.22 -5.88
N ASP A 728 1.33 -27.50 -6.89
CA ASP A 728 2.15 -26.59 -7.69
C ASP A 728 1.94 -25.16 -7.16
N PRO A 729 2.86 -24.66 -6.30
CA PRO A 729 2.69 -23.36 -5.67
C PRO A 729 2.78 -22.20 -6.67
N LEU A 730 3.48 -22.38 -7.79
CA LEU A 730 3.73 -21.32 -8.77
C LEU A 730 2.61 -21.18 -9.79
N ASN A 731 2.08 -22.29 -10.30
CA ASN A 731 0.88 -22.25 -11.15
C ASN A 731 -0.42 -22.24 -10.34
N GLN A 732 -0.33 -22.26 -9.00
CA GLN A 732 -1.47 -22.31 -8.07
C GLN A 732 -2.43 -23.47 -8.38
N ARG A 733 -1.88 -24.65 -8.65
CA ARG A 733 -2.65 -25.88 -8.91
C ARG A 733 -2.50 -26.88 -7.78
N LEU A 734 -3.58 -27.60 -7.49
CA LEU A 734 -3.62 -28.70 -6.55
C LEU A 734 -4.17 -29.93 -7.26
N HIS A 735 -3.47 -31.07 -7.15
CA HIS A 735 -3.89 -32.36 -7.66
C HIS A 735 -3.94 -33.38 -6.53
N GLU A 736 -5.09 -34.02 -6.35
CA GLU A 736 -5.35 -34.98 -5.30
C GLU A 736 -5.88 -36.28 -5.88
N PHE A 737 -5.50 -37.40 -5.27
CA PHE A 737 -5.89 -38.73 -5.72
C PHE A 737 -6.28 -39.59 -4.53
N TRP A 738 -7.34 -40.39 -4.72
CA TRP A 738 -7.76 -41.44 -3.78
C TRP A 738 -7.36 -42.82 -4.31
N GLN A 739 -6.82 -43.66 -3.42
CA GLN A 739 -6.28 -44.99 -3.68
C GLN A 739 -5.14 -45.04 -4.71
N ALA A 740 -4.26 -44.03 -4.69
CA ALA A 740 -3.16 -43.93 -5.65
C ALA A 740 -2.16 -45.10 -5.53
N ARG A 741 -1.84 -45.70 -6.68
CA ARG A 741 -0.85 -46.77 -6.83
C ARG A 741 0.02 -46.57 -8.05
N ARG A 742 1.33 -46.72 -7.85
CA ARG A 742 2.30 -46.72 -8.92
C ARG A 742 2.27 -48.07 -9.64
N THR A 743 2.29 -48.05 -10.95
CA THR A 743 2.34 -49.20 -11.85
C THR A 743 3.55 -49.08 -12.79
N ASP A 744 3.80 -50.10 -13.61
CA ASP A 744 4.89 -50.03 -14.60
C ASP A 744 4.57 -49.08 -15.77
N ALA A 745 3.28 -48.76 -15.98
CA ALA A 745 2.81 -47.87 -17.04
C ALA A 745 2.53 -46.42 -16.57
N GLY A 746 2.81 -46.09 -15.30
CA GLY A 746 2.47 -44.80 -14.69
C GLY A 746 1.80 -44.98 -13.34
N TRP A 747 0.64 -44.36 -13.14
CA TRP A 747 -0.15 -44.47 -11.91
C TRP A 747 -1.57 -44.94 -12.19
N GLU A 748 -2.23 -45.48 -11.18
CA GLU A 748 -3.67 -45.71 -11.14
C GLU A 748 -4.24 -45.09 -9.86
N ALA A 749 -5.47 -44.61 -9.91
CA ALA A 749 -6.19 -44.07 -8.77
C ALA A 749 -7.69 -44.37 -8.93
N SER A 750 -8.40 -44.47 -7.82
CA SER A 750 -9.86 -44.66 -7.86
C SER A 750 -10.58 -43.35 -8.20
N GLN A 751 -10.00 -42.19 -7.83
CA GLN A 751 -10.48 -40.84 -8.13
C GLN A 751 -9.28 -39.89 -8.32
N ALA A 752 -9.40 -38.90 -9.21
CA ALA A 752 -8.44 -37.80 -9.37
C ALA A 752 -9.16 -36.43 -9.41
N SER A 753 -8.76 -35.49 -8.56
CA SER A 753 -9.35 -34.15 -8.49
C SER A 753 -8.30 -33.05 -8.61
N THR A 754 -8.54 -32.07 -9.48
CA THR A 754 -7.71 -30.87 -9.63
C THR A 754 -8.46 -29.63 -9.17
N PHE A 755 -7.75 -28.75 -8.47
CA PHE A 755 -8.28 -27.48 -7.98
C PHE A 755 -7.38 -26.31 -8.39
N ASP A 756 -8.02 -25.15 -8.58
CA ASP A 756 -7.36 -23.88 -8.84
C ASP A 756 -7.27 -23.10 -7.52
N LEU A 757 -6.08 -23.01 -6.96
CA LEU A 757 -5.84 -22.34 -5.68
C LEU A 757 -5.89 -20.81 -5.82
N ALA A 758 -6.05 -20.26 -7.02
CA ALA A 758 -6.28 -18.84 -7.24
C ALA A 758 -7.78 -18.48 -7.36
N SER A 759 -8.69 -19.46 -7.29
CA SER A 759 -10.10 -19.28 -7.61
C SER A 759 -11.05 -19.74 -6.50
N ASN A 760 -12.26 -19.17 -6.49
CA ASN A 760 -13.40 -19.65 -5.67
C ASN A 760 -14.25 -20.71 -6.40
N THR A 761 -13.85 -21.14 -7.61
CA THR A 761 -14.54 -22.19 -8.37
C THR A 761 -14.55 -23.50 -7.60
N LEU A 762 -15.74 -24.04 -7.36
CA LEU A 762 -15.95 -25.35 -6.75
C LEU A 762 -16.01 -26.46 -7.81
N ARG A 763 -15.89 -27.72 -7.38
CA ARG A 763 -16.15 -28.86 -8.26
C ARG A 763 -17.58 -28.82 -8.82
N PRO A 764 -17.83 -29.47 -9.98
CA PRO A 764 -19.17 -29.63 -10.49
C PRO A 764 -20.11 -30.20 -9.42
N GLU A 765 -21.38 -29.79 -9.48
CA GLU A 765 -22.37 -30.29 -8.54
C GLU A 765 -22.46 -31.82 -8.60
N ARG A 766 -22.54 -32.48 -7.44
CA ARG A 766 -22.62 -33.94 -7.28
C ARG A 766 -21.37 -34.71 -7.69
N TRP A 767 -20.27 -34.03 -7.99
CA TRP A 767 -18.99 -34.70 -8.17
C TRP A 767 -18.31 -34.88 -6.82
N THR A 768 -17.90 -36.10 -6.51
CA THR A 768 -16.93 -36.36 -5.46
C THR A 768 -15.56 -35.75 -5.82
N SER A 769 -14.66 -35.70 -4.85
CA SER A 769 -13.22 -35.50 -5.05
C SER A 769 -12.49 -36.69 -4.42
N SER A 770 -11.18 -36.54 -4.18
CA SER A 770 -10.43 -37.46 -3.33
C SER A 770 -10.89 -37.38 -1.87
N ASP A 771 -11.74 -36.40 -1.54
CA ASP A 771 -12.51 -36.28 -0.31
C ASP A 771 -14.00 -36.52 -0.61
N ALA A 772 -14.71 -37.21 0.29
CA ALA A 772 -16.07 -37.66 0.01
C ALA A 772 -17.10 -36.52 -0.14
N ALA A 773 -16.85 -35.34 0.43
CA ALA A 773 -17.72 -34.16 0.31
C ALA A 773 -17.57 -33.41 -1.03
N GLY A 774 -16.63 -33.81 -1.89
CA GLY A 774 -16.26 -33.05 -3.09
C GLY A 774 -15.39 -31.82 -2.79
N LEU A 775 -14.75 -31.80 -1.61
CA LEU A 775 -13.86 -30.73 -1.15
C LEU A 775 -12.39 -31.04 -1.48
N PRO A 776 -11.52 -30.02 -1.57
CA PRO A 776 -10.07 -30.23 -1.58
C PRO A 776 -9.54 -30.60 -0.17
N ILE A 777 -8.54 -31.48 -0.08
CA ILE A 777 -7.93 -31.95 1.18
C ILE A 777 -6.84 -31.00 1.67
N PHE A 778 -5.87 -30.64 0.83
CA PHE A 778 -4.72 -29.77 1.16
C PHE A 778 -5.05 -28.46 1.89
N PRO A 779 -6.04 -27.66 1.48
CA PRO A 779 -6.42 -26.43 2.18
C PRO A 779 -7.10 -26.69 3.53
N ALA A 780 -7.49 -27.93 3.83
CA ALA A 780 -8.24 -28.30 5.03
C ALA A 780 -7.36 -28.93 6.13
N ILE A 781 -6.09 -29.22 5.83
CA ILE A 781 -5.17 -29.88 6.76
C ILE A 781 -4.33 -28.86 7.51
N VAL A 782 -4.09 -29.13 8.79
CA VAL A 782 -3.18 -28.30 9.61
C VAL A 782 -1.73 -28.58 9.23
N ARG A 783 -0.95 -27.53 8.99
CA ARG A 783 0.47 -27.61 8.62
C ARG A 783 1.38 -27.03 9.71
N TYR A 784 2.65 -27.45 9.70
CA TYR A 784 3.63 -27.01 10.69
C TYR A 784 3.92 -25.50 10.62
N ASP A 785 4.06 -24.95 9.40
CA ASP A 785 4.34 -23.53 9.18
C ASP A 785 3.30 -22.59 9.81
N GLU A 786 2.05 -23.05 9.90
CA GLU A 786 0.92 -22.29 10.45
C GLU A 786 0.98 -22.26 11.97
N VAL A 787 1.06 -23.44 12.59
CA VAL A 787 1.08 -23.55 14.05
C VAL A 787 2.38 -23.04 14.65
N ALA A 788 3.50 -23.08 13.92
CA ALA A 788 4.76 -22.44 14.31
C ALA A 788 4.64 -20.91 14.34
N ARG A 789 3.81 -20.32 13.47
CA ARG A 789 3.44 -18.89 13.49
C ARG A 789 2.33 -18.57 14.49
N GLY A 790 1.81 -19.57 15.20
CA GLY A 790 0.77 -19.42 16.22
C GLY A 790 -0.64 -19.19 15.67
N ARG A 791 -0.91 -19.47 14.38
CA ARG A 791 -2.24 -19.26 13.78
C ARG A 791 -2.56 -20.28 12.69
N VAL A 792 -3.78 -20.83 12.70
CA VAL A 792 -4.37 -21.53 11.54
C VAL A 792 -5.50 -20.66 11.01
N ALA A 793 -5.36 -20.18 9.77
CA ALA A 793 -6.19 -19.11 9.19
C ALA A 793 -7.23 -19.62 8.18
N HIS A 794 -7.61 -20.89 8.28
CA HIS A 794 -8.57 -21.54 7.40
C HIS A 794 -9.42 -22.56 8.16
N ALA A 795 -10.53 -22.98 7.55
CA ALA A 795 -11.35 -24.06 8.05
C ALA A 795 -10.61 -25.39 7.95
N MET A 796 -10.76 -26.25 8.95
CA MET A 796 -10.15 -27.58 8.96
C MET A 796 -11.12 -28.64 8.42
N ARG A 797 -10.66 -29.85 8.13
CA ARG A 797 -11.56 -31.01 7.88
C ARG A 797 -11.70 -31.90 9.10
N VAL A 798 -12.90 -32.45 9.27
CA VAL A 798 -13.21 -33.48 10.27
C VAL A 798 -14.04 -34.59 9.63
N THR A 799 -13.83 -35.81 10.11
CA THR A 799 -14.66 -36.96 9.73
C THR A 799 -15.71 -37.26 10.81
N VAL A 800 -16.81 -37.88 10.38
CA VAL A 800 -17.90 -38.35 11.26
C VAL A 800 -18.38 -39.71 10.78
N ARG A 801 -18.90 -40.59 11.63
CA ARG A 801 -19.31 -41.94 11.19
C ARG A 801 -20.54 -41.93 10.29
N ARG A 802 -21.46 -41.00 10.53
CA ARG A 802 -22.77 -40.97 9.89
C ARG A 802 -23.11 -39.56 9.44
N THR A 803 -23.31 -39.41 8.15
CA THR A 803 -23.90 -38.22 7.53
C THR A 803 -25.27 -38.55 6.95
N ARG A 804 -26.09 -37.53 6.69
CA ARG A 804 -27.30 -37.68 5.87
C ARG A 804 -27.00 -37.46 4.38
N ARG A 805 -27.92 -37.92 3.53
CA ARG A 805 -27.89 -37.86 2.07
C ARG A 805 -28.15 -36.44 1.55
N GLU A 806 -27.31 -35.51 1.99
CA GLU A 806 -27.37 -34.10 1.65
C GLU A 806 -25.98 -33.49 1.92
N TYR A 807 -25.68 -32.40 1.22
CA TYR A 807 -24.49 -31.59 1.43
C TYR A 807 -24.86 -30.13 1.50
N VAL A 808 -23.99 -29.33 2.11
CA VAL A 808 -24.13 -27.88 2.20
C VAL A 808 -22.86 -27.19 1.77
N TYR A 809 -23.00 -25.98 1.25
CA TYR A 809 -21.90 -25.20 0.71
C TYR A 809 -20.73 -25.08 1.72
N PRO A 810 -19.47 -25.24 1.27
CA PRO A 810 -19.01 -25.40 -0.12
C PRO A 810 -18.94 -26.85 -0.61
N ALA A 811 -19.38 -27.84 0.17
CA ALA A 811 -19.40 -29.23 -0.30
C ALA A 811 -20.31 -29.39 -1.52
N ARG A 812 -19.98 -30.35 -2.38
CA ARG A 812 -20.66 -30.63 -3.66
C ARG A 812 -21.21 -32.04 -3.74
N HIS A 813 -20.88 -32.91 -2.79
CA HIS A 813 -21.21 -34.33 -2.81
C HIS A 813 -21.57 -34.86 -1.41
N PHE A 814 -22.31 -35.98 -1.36
CA PHE A 814 -22.70 -36.68 -0.12
C PHE A 814 -22.28 -38.16 -0.22
N ALA A 815 -21.94 -38.79 0.90
CA ALA A 815 -21.47 -40.18 0.91
C ALA A 815 -22.34 -41.13 1.73
N SER A 816 -23.63 -40.84 1.85
CA SER A 816 -24.58 -41.60 2.68
C SER A 816 -25.93 -41.79 2.00
N SER A 817 -26.62 -42.88 2.35
CA SER A 817 -28.01 -43.13 1.99
C SER A 817 -29.02 -42.72 3.07
N GLN A 818 -28.54 -42.32 4.26
CA GLN A 818 -29.38 -42.02 5.43
C GLN A 818 -30.07 -40.65 5.27
N THR A 819 -31.27 -40.47 5.84
CA THR A 819 -32.07 -39.24 5.68
C THR A 819 -32.48 -38.59 7.00
N ASP A 820 -31.98 -39.09 8.14
CA ASP A 820 -32.28 -38.52 9.46
C ASP A 820 -31.78 -37.07 9.55
N PRO A 821 -32.66 -36.08 9.81
CA PRO A 821 -32.29 -34.67 9.87
C PRO A 821 -31.40 -34.32 11.07
N ASN A 822 -31.23 -35.23 12.03
CA ASN A 822 -30.30 -35.08 13.15
C ASN A 822 -28.86 -35.48 12.80
N LEU A 823 -28.62 -36.09 11.65
CA LEU A 823 -27.26 -36.34 11.19
C LEU A 823 -26.67 -35.10 10.50
N PRO A 824 -25.36 -34.86 10.60
CA PRO A 824 -24.69 -33.80 9.85
C PRO A 824 -24.76 -34.05 8.35
N ARG A 825 -24.70 -32.97 7.55
CA ARG A 825 -24.47 -33.03 6.11
C ARG A 825 -22.98 -33.06 5.79
N MET A 826 -22.62 -33.48 4.59
CA MET A 826 -21.29 -33.12 4.07
C MET A 826 -21.20 -31.59 3.94
N GLY A 827 -20.07 -31.00 4.32
CA GLY A 827 -19.86 -29.56 4.40
C GLY A 827 -20.50 -28.87 5.61
N GLU A 828 -21.12 -29.61 6.55
CA GLU A 828 -21.61 -29.01 7.79
C GLU A 828 -20.46 -28.32 8.54
N ARG A 829 -20.68 -27.09 9.00
CA ARG A 829 -19.63 -26.26 9.64
C ARG A 829 -19.74 -26.34 11.16
N LEU A 830 -18.73 -26.94 11.80
CA LEU A 830 -18.59 -27.07 13.24
C LEU A 830 -17.63 -26.00 13.77
N ARG A 831 -18.03 -25.26 14.80
CA ARG A 831 -17.25 -24.18 15.42
C ARG A 831 -16.97 -24.51 16.88
N LEU A 832 -15.73 -24.35 17.34
CA LEU A 832 -15.42 -24.42 18.77
C LEU A 832 -16.06 -23.22 19.46
N ARG A 833 -16.76 -23.42 20.58
CA ARG A 833 -17.43 -22.32 21.28
C ARG A 833 -16.43 -21.24 21.69
N ASN A 834 -16.84 -19.98 21.54
CA ASN A 834 -15.97 -18.83 21.85
C ASN A 834 -15.55 -18.80 23.33
N ASP A 835 -16.40 -19.31 24.23
CA ASP A 835 -16.18 -19.37 25.67
C ASP A 835 -15.25 -20.51 26.14
N PHE A 836 -14.83 -21.41 25.24
CA PHE A 836 -13.89 -22.48 25.57
C PHE A 836 -12.49 -21.90 25.87
N ASP A 837 -11.93 -22.17 27.05
CA ASP A 837 -10.61 -21.65 27.42
C ASP A 837 -9.46 -22.43 26.75
N THR A 838 -8.72 -21.76 25.88
CA THR A 838 -7.57 -22.29 25.14
C THR A 838 -6.22 -21.97 25.81
N SER A 839 -6.20 -21.14 26.86
CA SER A 839 -4.98 -20.65 27.51
C SER A 839 -4.13 -21.76 28.12
N GLN A 840 -4.77 -22.89 28.46
CA GLN A 840 -4.16 -24.07 29.08
C GLN A 840 -3.58 -25.07 28.06
N PHE A 841 -3.62 -24.75 26.76
CA PHE A 841 -3.11 -25.62 25.71
C PHE A 841 -1.72 -25.18 25.25
N PRO A 842 -0.81 -26.12 24.90
CA PRO A 842 0.49 -25.81 24.29
C PRO A 842 0.35 -24.99 23.00
N PRO A 843 1.38 -24.26 22.57
CA PRO A 843 1.29 -23.31 21.44
C PRO A 843 0.67 -23.87 20.16
N HIS A 844 1.06 -25.06 19.71
CA HIS A 844 0.54 -25.61 18.45
C HIS A 844 -0.94 -26.01 18.58
N ALA A 845 -1.29 -26.70 19.67
CA ALA A 845 -2.69 -27.05 19.94
C ALA A 845 -3.55 -25.78 20.11
N ARG A 846 -3.03 -24.75 20.78
CA ARG A 846 -3.71 -23.46 20.93
C ARG A 846 -3.98 -22.79 19.59
N ALA A 847 -2.99 -22.76 18.69
CA ALA A 847 -3.15 -22.21 17.34
C ALA A 847 -4.28 -22.91 16.56
N ILE A 848 -4.40 -24.23 16.70
CA ILE A 848 -5.49 -25.02 16.13
C ILE A 848 -6.84 -24.64 16.76
N LEU A 849 -6.93 -24.57 18.10
CA LEU A 849 -8.18 -24.24 18.79
C LEU A 849 -8.68 -22.83 18.46
N GLU A 850 -7.78 -21.85 18.36
CA GLU A 850 -8.15 -20.50 17.91
C GLU A 850 -8.63 -20.50 16.44
N GLY A 851 -8.00 -21.30 15.57
CA GLY A 851 -8.50 -21.55 14.22
C GLY A 851 -9.91 -22.15 14.21
N LEU A 852 -10.20 -23.10 15.10
CA LEU A 852 -11.52 -23.74 15.23
C LEU A 852 -12.60 -22.80 15.80
N LYS A 853 -12.24 -21.79 16.60
CA LYS A 853 -13.18 -20.73 17.00
C LYS A 853 -13.50 -19.80 15.85
N ARG A 854 -12.47 -19.36 15.13
CA ARG A 854 -12.58 -18.34 14.09
C ARG A 854 -13.13 -18.88 12.78
N HIS A 855 -12.58 -19.98 12.31
CA HIS A 855 -12.89 -20.58 11.02
C HIS A 855 -13.64 -21.91 11.19
N GLY A 856 -13.47 -22.64 12.29
CA GLY A 856 -14.15 -23.93 12.48
C GLY A 856 -13.64 -25.00 11.53
N MET A 857 -14.46 -26.04 11.33
CA MET A 857 -14.14 -27.18 10.49
C MET A 857 -15.35 -27.70 9.72
N PHE A 858 -15.09 -28.30 8.56
CA PHE A 858 -16.10 -28.92 7.72
C PHE A 858 -16.15 -30.44 7.92
N VAL A 859 -17.37 -30.98 7.99
CA VAL A 859 -17.61 -32.41 7.84
C VAL A 859 -17.29 -32.81 6.41
N ALA A 860 -16.18 -33.53 6.21
CA ALA A 860 -15.61 -33.79 4.90
C ALA A 860 -15.79 -35.26 4.46
N ASP A 861 -15.82 -36.19 5.41
CA ASP A 861 -15.88 -37.62 5.10
C ASP A 861 -16.63 -38.44 6.16
N ASN A 862 -17.06 -39.64 5.75
CA ASN A 862 -17.60 -40.67 6.61
C ASN A 862 -16.44 -41.53 7.17
N GLY A 863 -16.01 -41.21 8.39
CA GLY A 863 -14.86 -41.83 9.06
C GLY A 863 -15.05 -41.96 10.57
N GLY A 864 -13.98 -41.81 11.35
CA GLY A 864 -14.07 -41.76 12.81
C GLY A 864 -14.78 -40.49 13.30
N ASP A 865 -15.57 -40.56 14.37
CA ASP A 865 -16.19 -39.36 14.93
C ASP A 865 -15.12 -38.41 15.52
N TRP A 866 -15.24 -37.11 15.22
CA TRP A 866 -14.39 -36.04 15.74
C TRP A 866 -12.90 -36.18 15.42
N LEU A 867 -12.59 -36.68 14.23
CA LEU A 867 -11.21 -36.92 13.82
C LEU A 867 -10.77 -35.92 12.75
N MET A 868 -9.83 -35.04 13.10
CA MET A 868 -9.29 -34.02 12.19
C MET A 868 -8.05 -34.51 11.45
N SER A 869 -7.84 -34.06 10.21
CA SER A 869 -6.60 -34.36 9.48
C SER A 869 -5.53 -33.30 9.69
N ILE A 870 -4.32 -33.77 9.96
CA ILE A 870 -3.13 -32.96 10.18
C ILE A 870 -2.00 -33.54 9.31
N ALA A 871 -1.15 -32.69 8.75
CA ALA A 871 0.02 -33.15 8.03
C ALA A 871 0.93 -34.00 8.95
N PRO A 872 1.51 -35.12 8.49
CA PRO A 872 2.35 -36.01 9.32
C PRO A 872 3.75 -35.45 9.65
N ASP A 873 3.83 -34.19 10.05
CA ASP A 873 5.07 -33.49 10.34
C ASP A 873 5.54 -33.80 11.76
N ARG A 874 6.73 -34.40 11.86
CA ARG A 874 7.35 -34.80 13.13
C ARG A 874 7.78 -33.62 13.99
N ARG A 875 7.64 -32.37 13.55
CA ARG A 875 7.95 -31.15 14.31
C ARG A 875 6.72 -30.63 15.09
N LEU A 876 5.53 -31.15 14.81
CA LEU A 876 4.32 -30.83 15.57
C LEU A 876 4.40 -31.37 17.01
N ARG A 877 3.92 -30.60 18.00
CA ARG A 877 4.04 -30.90 19.44
C ARG A 877 2.73 -30.60 20.16
N GLY A 878 2.42 -31.36 21.21
CA GLY A 878 1.30 -31.08 22.10
C GLY A 878 -0.09 -31.39 21.54
N LEU A 879 -0.17 -32.07 20.38
CA LEU A 879 -1.44 -32.41 19.71
C LEU A 879 -2.28 -33.38 20.55
N GLU A 880 -1.65 -34.22 21.36
CA GLU A 880 -2.33 -35.13 22.29
C GLU A 880 -3.23 -34.40 23.29
N THR A 881 -2.97 -33.12 23.55
CA THR A 881 -3.82 -32.31 24.44
C THR A 881 -5.18 -31.97 23.83
N LEU A 882 -5.35 -32.09 22.50
CA LEU A 882 -6.63 -31.86 21.82
C LEU A 882 -7.74 -32.80 22.33
N ALA A 883 -7.39 -33.99 22.83
CA ALA A 883 -8.34 -34.92 23.45
C ALA A 883 -9.02 -34.37 24.72
N ARG A 884 -8.60 -33.22 25.25
CA ARG A 884 -9.29 -32.49 26.32
C ARG A 884 -10.55 -31.78 25.83
N VAL A 885 -10.63 -31.48 24.53
CA VAL A 885 -11.81 -30.89 23.88
C VAL A 885 -12.79 -32.01 23.58
N LYS A 886 -14.06 -31.81 23.88
CA LYS A 886 -15.12 -32.77 23.58
C LYS A 886 -16.04 -32.25 22.49
N GLY A 887 -16.81 -33.14 21.86
CA GLY A 887 -17.86 -32.74 20.91
C GLY A 887 -18.84 -31.70 21.49
N ALA A 888 -19.14 -31.75 22.79
CA ALA A 888 -19.99 -30.80 23.50
C ALA A 888 -19.42 -29.37 23.56
N ASP A 889 -18.13 -29.20 23.28
CA ASP A 889 -17.48 -27.89 23.19
C ASP A 889 -17.66 -27.24 21.82
N PHE A 890 -18.25 -27.95 20.86
CA PHE A 890 -18.55 -27.46 19.52
C PHE A 890 -20.02 -27.14 19.33
N GLU A 891 -20.27 -26.28 18.36
CA GLU A 891 -21.60 -25.93 17.85
C GLU A 891 -21.63 -26.06 16.34
N VAL A 892 -22.76 -26.49 15.80
CA VAL A 892 -23.05 -26.36 14.36
C VAL A 892 -23.50 -24.92 14.09
N ILE A 893 -22.89 -24.24 13.13
CA ILE A 893 -23.31 -22.89 12.72
C ILE A 893 -24.22 -22.95 11.49
N VAL A 894 -25.03 -21.90 11.29
CA VAL A 894 -25.82 -21.75 10.07
C VAL A 894 -24.86 -21.51 8.90
N PRO A 895 -24.78 -22.43 7.91
CA PRO A 895 -23.83 -22.32 6.82
C PRO A 895 -24.21 -21.19 5.87
N THR A 896 -23.21 -20.60 5.23
CA THR A 896 -23.41 -19.62 4.16
C THR A 896 -23.68 -20.28 2.82
N GLY A 897 -24.48 -19.63 1.98
CA GLY A 897 -24.54 -19.91 0.56
C GLY A 897 -23.31 -19.46 -0.27
N PRO A 898 -23.29 -19.80 -1.57
CA PRO A 898 -22.22 -19.40 -2.50
C PRO A 898 -22.08 -17.89 -2.66
N ASP A 899 -23.18 -17.14 -2.48
CA ASP A 899 -23.26 -15.69 -2.54
C ASP A 899 -23.52 -15.08 -1.15
N GLU A 900 -23.01 -15.69 -0.09
CA GLU A 900 -23.17 -15.22 1.29
C GLU A 900 -21.81 -15.20 2.03
N GLY A 901 -21.78 -14.53 3.18
CA GLY A 901 -20.54 -14.32 3.93
C GLY A 901 -19.56 -13.43 3.18
N PRO A 902 -18.25 -13.73 3.18
CA PRO A 902 -17.27 -12.87 2.52
C PRO A 902 -17.42 -12.88 0.99
N ARG A 903 -18.17 -13.85 0.43
CA ARG A 903 -18.57 -13.93 -0.99
C ARG A 903 -19.91 -13.28 -1.28
N GLY A 904 -20.60 -12.87 -0.22
CA GLY A 904 -21.81 -12.09 -0.35
C GLY A 904 -21.49 -10.85 -1.14
N ARG A 905 -21.89 -10.85 -2.41
CA ARG A 905 -22.10 -9.59 -3.11
C ARG A 905 -23.02 -8.80 -2.20
N ILE A 906 -22.57 -7.63 -1.77
CA ILE A 906 -23.48 -6.62 -1.27
C ILE A 906 -24.44 -6.41 -2.46
N PHE A 907 -25.64 -7.04 -2.40
CA PHE A 907 -26.76 -7.10 -3.38
C PHE A 907 -27.02 -8.43 -4.16
N PRO A 908 -28.30 -8.86 -4.28
CA PRO A 908 -28.74 -10.05 -5.03
C PRO A 908 -28.78 -9.82 -6.56
N PRO A 909 -28.82 -10.88 -7.39
CA PRO A 909 -28.83 -10.76 -8.85
C PRO A 909 -30.18 -10.27 -9.40
N LEU A 910 -30.13 -9.28 -10.28
CA LEU A 910 -31.23 -8.80 -11.13
C LEU A 910 -31.89 -9.96 -11.89
N ARG A 911 -33.08 -10.42 -11.46
CA ARG A 911 -33.98 -11.16 -12.34
C ARG A 911 -34.67 -10.19 -13.28
N ARG A 912 -34.57 -10.50 -14.58
CA ARG A 912 -35.26 -9.88 -15.71
C ARG A 912 -36.75 -9.67 -15.42
N PHE A 913 -37.22 -8.43 -15.60
CA PHE A 913 -38.59 -8.14 -15.97
C PHE A 913 -38.57 -7.35 -17.28
N PHE A 914 -38.58 -8.09 -18.39
CA PHE A 914 -39.27 -7.68 -19.61
C PHE A 914 -39.90 -8.95 -20.19
N GLN A 915 -41.24 -8.94 -20.20
CA GLN A 915 -42.20 -9.95 -20.67
C GLN A 915 -42.39 -11.21 -19.80
#